data_AF-A0AAV0EMW4-F1
#
_entry.id   AF-A0AAV0EMW4-F1
#
_cell.length_a   1.000
_cell.length_b   1.000
_cell.length_c   1.000
_cell.angle_alpha   90.00
_cell.angle_beta   90.00
_cell.angle_gamma   90.00
#
_symmetry.space_group_name_H-M   'P 1'
#
loop_
_entity.id
_entity.type
_entity.pdbx_description
1 polymer ?
#
loop_
_entity_poly.entity_id
_entity_poly.type
_entity_poly.pdbx_seq_one_letter_code
_entity_poly.pdbx_strand_id
1 'polypeptide(L)'
;MKSYCCWKEGKKLQKGTENKSYTKLDYRSDCKAKLQFSIGVDGDWTVSKHIIHHNHAFCAIGQRHLLKSHRGVDREYLEFIMLMKESGTKVSDIHRMLQKQSGGVSSLGFTKRDAYNVLESERSKMFDGTDSNTLIGILKKRAEVESDFFFDFDLDDGILSCFFWRDGHMKSDYDRFGDVVIHDTTYRTNKYDMICGPFVGMNHHCKNIMFGCGFMLNEKVESFVWLFQTFLKSMGGKHPITFMTDQSFSMAAAIKSVFPNARHRLCTWHIDENSKKHIMFLHKKLNFVPLFDYVVKRCDTIAEFDFYWTELNKVYECSDNTWLKRLYSHKEKWCPAFSKDYFSGGILSSQRSESTNRSISRRLSKTATLCDFYKMFGDVVEEWRSEENGQDFRCSEGTVEMVLLQDSLLTHARDVYTLEIFKLFQEQYLKGMSHFFKLVTQNCHDCVYHVWLDGVDLIRHSVTFNANDNTVTCTCKMFSEVGILCRHILRIYNIHCVKCIPRDYIMSRWTKGAILPNMGRSHIEAPDTLFGKILEDSVWRVQMTRKFNTILASSASIPEARQVCEQGYDSIKNFLDIQKRRTAGDESASESRTILDPPRSVPKGQRNTRKKSIVEKQCKIVKSRRRLLIAWCHMVILLIQCME
;
A
#
# COMPACT_ATOMS: atom_id res chain seq x y z
N MET A 1 50.77 2.82 25.77
CA MET A 1 51.57 2.18 24.70
C MET A 1 50.61 1.62 23.65
N LYS A 2 50.80 1.93 22.37
CA LYS A 2 49.90 1.51 21.27
C LYS A 2 50.70 0.81 20.18
N SER A 3 50.27 -0.38 19.77
CA SER A 3 50.95 -1.20 18.75
C SER A 3 50.10 -1.34 17.50
N TYR A 4 50.72 -1.18 16.35
CA TYR A 4 50.14 -1.38 15.02
C TYR A 4 50.84 -2.55 14.37
N CYS A 5 50.11 -3.58 13.99
CA CYS A 5 50.66 -4.79 13.40
C CYS A 5 50.24 -4.93 11.94
N CYS A 6 50.97 -5.77 11.20
CA CYS A 6 50.60 -6.11 9.84
C CYS A 6 49.22 -6.77 9.76
N TRP A 7 48.45 -6.47 8.70
CA TRP A 7 47.12 -7.07 8.49
C TRP A 7 47.14 -8.61 8.33
N LYS A 8 48.31 -9.19 8.02
CA LYS A 8 48.54 -10.64 7.93
C LYS A 8 49.13 -11.25 9.22
N GLU A 9 49.11 -10.53 10.34
CA GLU A 9 49.60 -11.02 11.63
C GLU A 9 48.80 -12.24 12.12
N GLY A 10 49.51 -13.15 12.80
CA GLY A 10 48.94 -14.30 13.51
C GLY A 10 48.73 -15.53 12.63
N LYS A 11 48.18 -16.58 13.22
CA LYS A 11 47.82 -17.85 12.53
C LYS A 11 46.32 -18.08 12.61
N LYS A 12 45.79 -18.91 11.71
CA LYS A 12 44.43 -19.46 11.86
C LYS A 12 44.41 -20.38 13.07
N LEU A 13 43.47 -20.17 13.99
CA LEU A 13 43.15 -21.19 14.98
C LEU A 13 42.37 -22.30 14.26
N GLN A 14 42.90 -23.53 14.27
CA GLN A 14 42.14 -24.69 13.81
C GLN A 14 41.00 -24.94 14.81
N LYS A 15 39.78 -24.51 14.46
CA LYS A 15 38.58 -25.01 15.13
C LYS A 15 38.11 -26.26 14.39
N GLY A 16 37.67 -27.26 15.15
CA GLY A 16 37.33 -28.61 14.70
C GLY A 16 36.48 -28.67 13.42
N THR A 17 36.70 -29.73 12.67
CA THR A 17 36.11 -30.10 11.38
C THR A 17 34.60 -30.27 11.46
N GLU A 18 33.86 -29.16 11.41
CA GLU A 18 32.48 -29.17 10.93
C GLU A 18 32.44 -28.73 9.47
N ASN A 19 31.79 -29.53 8.62
CA ASN A 19 31.56 -29.22 7.21
C ASN A 19 30.70 -27.96 7.07
N LYS A 20 31.34 -26.79 7.02
CA LYS A 20 30.67 -25.53 6.69
C LYS A 20 30.65 -25.36 5.17
N SER A 21 29.48 -25.05 4.62
CA SER A 21 29.29 -24.74 3.19
C SER A 21 30.04 -23.48 2.72
N TYR A 22 30.67 -22.75 3.64
CA TYR A 22 31.46 -21.55 3.36
C TYR A 22 32.68 -21.46 4.27
N THR A 23 33.88 -21.44 3.69
CA THR A 23 35.14 -21.15 4.38
C THR A 23 35.58 -19.71 4.11
N LYS A 24 35.66 -18.89 5.16
CA LYS A 24 36.25 -17.54 5.07
C LYS A 24 37.71 -17.65 4.63
N LEU A 25 38.08 -16.91 3.59
CA LEU A 25 39.47 -16.80 3.12
C LEU A 25 40.33 -16.26 4.26
N ASP A 26 41.44 -16.95 4.53
CA ASP A 26 42.41 -16.56 5.54
C ASP A 26 43.63 -15.97 4.85
N TYR A 27 44.00 -14.77 5.27
CA TYR A 27 45.13 -14.02 4.74
C TYR A 27 46.28 -13.91 5.74
N ARG A 28 46.14 -14.51 6.93
CA ARG A 28 47.16 -14.55 7.97
C ARG A 28 48.35 -15.39 7.52
N SER A 29 49.55 -14.82 7.60
CA SER A 29 50.82 -15.48 7.26
C SER A 29 51.77 -15.53 8.45
N ASP A 30 51.28 -15.27 9.66
CA ASP A 30 52.09 -15.08 10.87
C ASP A 30 53.14 -13.96 10.74
N CYS A 31 52.80 -12.91 10.01
CA CYS A 31 53.68 -11.77 9.80
C CYS A 31 53.95 -11.06 11.15
N LYS A 32 55.23 -10.85 11.48
CA LYS A 32 55.67 -10.23 12.75
C LYS A 32 55.93 -8.73 12.64
N ALA A 33 55.78 -8.15 11.44
CA ALA A 33 55.96 -6.73 11.23
C ALA A 33 54.99 -5.92 12.09
N LYS A 34 55.54 -4.98 12.88
CA LYS A 34 54.78 -4.14 13.80
C LYS A 34 55.53 -2.87 14.16
N LEU A 35 54.76 -1.85 14.53
CA LEU A 35 55.23 -0.57 15.00
C LEU A 35 54.58 -0.27 16.35
N GLN A 36 55.36 0.07 17.36
CA GLN A 36 54.90 0.31 18.72
C GLN A 36 55.29 1.72 19.16
N PHE A 37 54.31 2.42 19.69
CA PHE A 37 54.45 3.76 20.24
C PHE A 37 54.29 3.74 21.76
N SER A 38 55.19 4.43 22.44
CA SER A 38 55.14 4.77 23.87
C SER A 38 54.98 6.27 24.02
N ILE A 39 54.33 6.69 25.10
CA ILE A 39 54.27 8.11 25.47
C ILE A 39 55.29 8.27 26.60
N GLY A 40 56.26 9.17 26.40
CA GLY A 40 57.25 9.53 27.41
C GLY A 40 56.60 10.33 28.55
N VAL A 41 57.35 10.54 29.62
CA VAL A 41 56.86 11.29 30.80
C VAL A 41 56.50 12.74 30.44
N ASP A 42 57.15 13.28 29.41
CA ASP A 42 56.97 14.65 28.90
C ASP A 42 55.79 14.77 27.91
N GLY A 43 55.05 13.67 27.65
CA GLY A 43 53.93 13.64 26.70
C GLY A 43 54.31 13.34 25.26
N ASP A 44 55.60 13.22 24.95
CA ASP A 44 56.09 12.94 23.60
C ASP A 44 55.89 11.49 23.16
N TRP A 45 55.50 11.31 21.91
CA TRP A 45 55.33 9.99 21.29
C TRP A 45 56.66 9.45 20.79
N THR A 46 57.16 8.39 21.41
CA THR A 46 58.38 7.69 21.00
C THR A 46 58.07 6.35 20.35
N VAL A 47 58.77 6.02 19.27
CA VAL A 47 58.71 4.68 18.67
C VAL A 47 59.54 3.72 19.53
N SER A 48 58.89 2.92 20.37
CA SER A 48 59.56 1.97 21.26
C SER A 48 59.96 0.67 20.56
N LYS A 49 59.32 0.31 19.44
CA LYS A 49 59.66 -0.90 18.68
C LYS A 49 59.23 -0.79 17.23
N HIS A 50 60.14 -1.12 16.31
CA HIS A 50 59.85 -1.17 14.88
C HIS A 50 60.39 -2.47 14.27
N ILE A 51 59.50 -3.36 13.85
CA ILE A 51 59.82 -4.57 13.10
C ILE A 51 59.40 -4.33 11.66
N ILE A 52 60.38 -4.12 10.78
CA ILE A 52 60.19 -3.66 9.40
C ILE A 52 59.95 -4.82 8.43
N HIS A 53 60.54 -5.99 8.70
CA HIS A 53 60.51 -7.11 7.76
C HIS A 53 59.14 -7.79 7.69
N HIS A 54 58.57 -7.84 6.49
CA HIS A 54 57.35 -8.59 6.16
C HIS A 54 57.71 -9.94 5.52
N ASN A 55 56.90 -10.97 5.79
CA ASN A 55 57.07 -12.30 5.19
C ASN A 55 56.17 -12.52 3.95
N HIS A 56 55.73 -11.44 3.32
CA HIS A 56 54.84 -11.47 2.16
C HIS A 56 55.08 -10.23 1.30
N ALA A 57 54.75 -10.33 0.02
CA ALA A 57 54.76 -9.17 -0.87
C ALA A 57 53.77 -8.09 -0.43
N PHE A 58 54.08 -6.83 -0.73
CA PHE A 58 53.16 -5.71 -0.53
C PHE A 58 52.04 -5.73 -1.57
N CYS A 59 50.92 -5.11 -1.22
CA CYS A 59 49.79 -4.97 -2.13
C CYS A 59 50.18 -4.12 -3.35
N ALA A 60 49.83 -4.58 -4.55
CA ALA A 60 50.03 -3.82 -5.77
C ALA A 60 49.34 -2.45 -5.68
N ILE A 61 49.94 -1.42 -6.29
CA ILE A 61 49.46 -0.03 -6.21
C ILE A 61 47.99 0.08 -6.67
N GLY A 62 47.64 -0.56 -7.79
CA GLY A 62 46.27 -0.57 -8.32
C GLY A 62 45.25 -1.30 -7.44
N GLN A 63 45.68 -2.08 -6.44
CA GLN A 63 44.81 -2.86 -5.54
C GLN A 63 44.72 -2.28 -4.12
N ARG A 64 45.41 -1.17 -3.83
CA ARG A 64 45.44 -0.55 -2.48
C ARG A 64 44.04 -0.23 -1.96
N HIS A 65 43.13 0.20 -2.83
CA HIS A 65 41.73 0.50 -2.52
C HIS A 65 40.92 -0.71 -2.01
N LEU A 66 41.44 -1.94 -2.12
CA LEU A 66 40.81 -3.15 -1.58
C LEU A 66 41.26 -3.46 -0.14
N LEU A 67 42.33 -2.83 0.34
CA LEU A 67 42.82 -3.00 1.70
C LEU A 67 41.81 -2.44 2.70
N LYS A 68 41.51 -3.19 3.76
CA LYS A 68 40.52 -2.78 4.77
C LYS A 68 40.85 -1.41 5.40
N SER A 69 42.13 -1.08 5.56
CA SER A 69 42.57 0.20 6.13
C SER A 69 42.34 1.40 5.22
N HIS A 70 42.16 1.18 3.92
CA HIS A 70 41.89 2.22 2.92
C HIS A 70 40.41 2.20 2.49
N ARG A 71 39.58 1.41 3.19
CA ARG A 71 38.16 1.29 2.91
C ARG A 71 37.33 1.88 4.04
N GLY A 72 36.56 2.91 3.72
CA GLY A 72 35.68 3.61 4.64
C GLY A 72 34.47 4.16 3.90
N VAL A 73 33.29 4.05 4.50
CA VAL A 73 32.11 4.78 4.02
C VAL A 73 31.96 5.96 4.96
N ASP A 74 32.31 7.14 4.46
CA ASP A 74 32.18 8.37 5.24
C ASP A 74 30.71 8.72 5.47
N ARG A 75 30.47 9.58 6.45
CA ARG A 75 29.11 9.92 6.89
C ARG A 75 28.29 10.54 5.76
N GLU A 76 28.90 11.38 4.93
CA GLU A 76 28.25 12.02 3.78
C GLU A 76 27.81 10.98 2.74
N TYR A 77 28.67 10.01 2.44
CA TYR A 77 28.31 8.89 1.55
C TYR A 77 27.20 8.03 2.15
N LEU A 78 27.24 7.77 3.46
CA LEU A 78 26.20 7.01 4.15
C LEU A 78 24.84 7.72 4.08
N GLU A 79 24.77 9.00 4.43
CA GLU A 79 23.54 9.81 4.35
C GLU A 79 23.00 9.84 2.91
N PHE A 80 23.88 10.01 1.92
CA PHE A 80 23.50 9.98 0.51
C PHE A 80 22.98 8.60 0.07
N ILE A 81 23.65 7.52 0.46
CA ILE A 81 23.23 6.14 0.14
C ILE A 81 21.87 5.84 0.80
N MET A 82 21.65 6.29 2.04
CA MET A 82 20.37 6.15 2.74
C MET A 82 19.26 6.88 2.01
N LEU A 83 19.46 8.16 1.66
CA LEU A 83 18.49 8.96 0.91
C LEU A 83 18.12 8.32 -0.43
N MET A 84 19.12 7.93 -1.23
CA MET A 84 18.89 7.29 -2.53
C MET A 84 18.16 5.95 -2.40
N LYS A 85 18.42 5.21 -1.31
CA LYS A 85 17.75 3.95 -1.00
C LYS A 85 16.30 4.18 -0.56
N GLU A 86 16.02 5.25 0.20
CA GLU A 86 14.66 5.68 0.55
C GLU A 86 13.86 6.04 -0.71
N SER A 87 14.50 6.61 -1.73
CA SER A 87 13.88 6.81 -3.06
C SER A 87 13.73 5.52 -3.90
N GLY A 88 13.97 4.33 -3.33
CA GLY A 88 13.82 3.04 -3.98
C GLY A 88 15.00 2.60 -4.87
N THR A 89 16.12 3.32 -4.85
CA THR A 89 17.30 2.96 -5.67
C THR A 89 18.04 1.78 -5.06
N LYS A 90 18.38 0.76 -5.87
CA LYS A 90 19.17 -0.39 -5.39
C LYS A 90 20.57 0.08 -5.02
N VAL A 91 21.11 -0.40 -3.90
CA VAL A 91 22.49 -0.11 -3.44
C VAL A 91 23.55 -0.45 -4.51
N SER A 92 23.28 -1.44 -5.38
CA SER A 92 24.14 -1.73 -6.53
C SER A 92 24.20 -0.61 -7.55
N ASP A 93 23.08 0.05 -7.80
CA ASP A 93 22.98 1.15 -8.76
C ASP A 93 23.56 2.43 -8.16
N ILE A 94 23.32 2.67 -6.86
CA ILE A 94 23.96 3.75 -6.09
C ILE A 94 25.49 3.59 -6.12
N HIS A 95 26.01 2.40 -5.81
CA HIS A 95 27.45 2.14 -5.82
C HIS A 95 28.05 2.34 -7.22
N ARG A 96 27.38 1.85 -8.27
CA ARG A 96 27.82 2.06 -9.66
C ARG A 96 27.85 3.53 -10.05
N MET A 97 26.87 4.32 -9.60
CA MET A 97 26.83 5.76 -9.82
C MET A 97 28.00 6.45 -9.12
N LEU A 98 28.21 6.18 -7.83
CA LEU A 98 29.32 6.74 -7.07
C LEU A 98 30.69 6.36 -7.66
N GLN A 99 30.84 5.12 -8.13
CA GLN A 99 32.06 4.69 -8.85
C GLN A 99 32.33 5.54 -10.10
N LYS A 100 31.29 5.83 -10.89
CA LYS A 100 31.43 6.68 -12.08
C LYS A 100 31.79 8.12 -11.69
N GLN A 101 31.13 8.65 -10.67
CA GLN A 101 31.36 10.00 -10.17
C GLN A 101 32.79 10.19 -9.63
N SER A 102 33.32 9.20 -8.91
CA SER A 102 34.69 9.24 -8.37
C SER A 102 35.78 8.97 -9.41
N GLY A 103 35.44 8.72 -10.68
CA GLY A 103 36.44 8.42 -11.73
C GLY A 103 36.95 6.99 -11.71
N GLY A 104 36.22 6.05 -11.09
CA GLY A 104 36.52 4.62 -11.12
C GLY A 104 36.50 3.94 -9.75
N VAL A 105 36.63 2.61 -9.77
CA VAL A 105 36.55 1.75 -8.57
C VAL A 105 37.68 2.04 -7.58
N SER A 106 38.86 2.40 -8.07
CA SER A 106 40.04 2.71 -7.26
C SER A 106 39.91 4.00 -6.46
N SER A 107 39.05 4.92 -6.91
CA SER A 107 38.96 6.29 -6.39
C SER A 107 37.78 6.49 -5.42
N LEU A 108 36.83 5.56 -5.39
CA LEU A 108 35.64 5.65 -4.51
C LEU A 108 35.97 5.38 -3.04
N GLY A 109 37.02 4.62 -2.74
CA GLY A 109 37.43 4.34 -1.36
C GLY A 109 36.57 3.33 -0.61
N PHE A 110 35.57 2.68 -1.22
CA PHE A 110 34.85 1.55 -0.61
C PHE A 110 34.22 0.60 -1.63
N THR A 111 34.02 -0.66 -1.21
CA THR A 111 33.37 -1.66 -2.06
C THR A 111 31.86 -1.67 -1.87
N LYS A 112 31.14 -2.26 -2.84
CA LYS A 112 29.71 -2.51 -2.74
C LYS A 112 29.34 -3.21 -1.42
N ARG A 113 30.14 -4.21 -1.01
CA ARG A 113 29.91 -4.94 0.25
C ARG A 113 30.03 -4.04 1.47
N ASP A 114 30.95 -3.08 1.46
CA ASP A 114 31.11 -2.13 2.57
C ASP A 114 29.88 -1.23 2.69
N ALA A 115 29.33 -0.75 1.56
CA ALA A 115 28.07 0.00 1.55
C ALA A 115 26.89 -0.81 2.14
N TYR A 116 26.75 -2.09 1.78
CA TYR A 116 25.75 -2.97 2.40
C TYR A 116 25.99 -3.18 3.90
N ASN A 117 27.25 -3.38 4.32
CA ASN A 117 27.59 -3.62 5.72
C ASN A 117 27.31 -2.41 6.60
N VAL A 118 27.64 -1.20 6.13
CA VAL A 118 27.39 0.04 6.90
C VAL A 118 25.90 0.32 6.97
N LEU A 119 25.15 0.13 5.87
CA LEU A 119 23.68 0.21 5.92
C LEU A 119 23.07 -0.80 6.90
N GLU A 120 23.57 -2.04 6.92
CA GLU A 120 23.10 -3.06 7.85
C GLU A 120 23.46 -2.71 9.31
N SER A 121 24.63 -2.14 9.54
CA SER A 121 25.05 -1.62 10.85
C SER A 121 24.14 -0.48 11.31
N GLU A 122 23.90 0.53 10.46
CA GLU A 122 22.99 1.64 10.80
C GLU A 122 21.57 1.15 11.05
N ARG A 123 21.09 0.26 10.17
CA ARG A 123 19.84 -0.44 10.36
C ARG A 123 19.80 -1.12 11.73
N SER A 124 20.80 -1.91 12.07
CA SER A 124 20.90 -2.61 13.36
C SER A 124 20.96 -1.68 14.57
N LYS A 125 21.48 -0.46 14.44
CA LYS A 125 21.46 0.56 15.51
C LYS A 125 20.07 1.19 15.71
N MET A 126 19.25 1.23 14.65
CA MET A 126 17.87 1.72 14.74
C MET A 126 16.91 0.71 15.37
N PHE A 127 17.35 -0.54 15.59
CA PHE A 127 16.51 -1.61 16.12
C PHE A 127 17.09 -2.16 17.42
N ASP A 128 16.26 -2.24 18.46
CA ASP A 128 16.49 -2.98 19.70
C ASP A 128 16.37 -4.51 19.53
N GLY A 129 16.24 -4.98 18.29
CA GLY A 129 15.94 -6.36 17.94
C GLY A 129 14.46 -6.67 17.79
N THR A 130 13.57 -5.66 17.83
CA THR A 130 12.12 -5.84 17.69
C THR A 130 11.47 -4.79 16.78
N ASP A 131 11.46 -5.06 15.47
CA ASP A 131 10.90 -4.17 14.43
C ASP A 131 9.45 -3.75 14.71
N SER A 132 8.70 -4.65 15.34
CA SER A 132 7.32 -4.42 15.77
C SER A 132 7.21 -3.32 16.83
N ASN A 133 8.15 -3.25 17.79
CA ASN A 133 8.19 -2.20 18.81
C ASN A 133 8.52 -0.84 18.22
N THR A 134 9.48 -0.81 17.29
CA THR A 134 9.84 0.44 16.60
C THR A 134 8.64 1.00 15.83
N LEU A 135 7.91 0.15 15.10
CA LEU A 135 6.70 0.59 14.39
C LEU A 135 5.64 1.10 15.36
N ILE A 136 5.32 0.34 16.42
CA ILE A 136 4.33 0.75 17.43
C ILE A 136 4.75 2.07 18.09
N GLY A 137 6.04 2.28 18.37
CA GLY A 137 6.57 3.54 18.89
C GLY A 137 6.34 4.71 17.94
N ILE A 138 6.57 4.51 16.63
CA ILE A 138 6.27 5.52 15.59
C ILE A 138 4.78 5.85 15.58
N LEU A 139 3.91 4.84 15.60
CA LEU A 139 2.45 5.02 15.56
C LEU A 139 1.93 5.75 16.81
N LYS A 140 2.44 5.40 18.00
CA LYS A 140 2.13 6.09 19.27
C LYS A 140 2.51 7.56 19.21
N LYS A 141 3.74 7.86 18.80
CA LYS A 141 4.23 9.24 18.68
C LYS A 141 3.36 10.06 17.72
N ARG A 142 2.92 9.46 16.61
CA ARG A 142 1.99 10.14 15.69
C ARG A 142 0.63 10.36 16.32
N ALA A 143 0.07 9.38 17.03
CA ALA A 143 -1.22 9.53 17.72
C ALA A 143 -1.19 10.60 18.83
N GLU A 144 -0.02 10.87 19.43
CA GLU A 144 0.15 11.95 20.41
C GLU A 144 0.19 13.35 19.78
N VAL A 145 0.67 13.46 18.53
CA VAL A 145 0.87 14.74 17.83
C VAL A 145 -0.31 15.07 16.92
N GLU A 146 -0.86 14.07 16.23
CA GLU A 146 -1.90 14.21 15.21
C GLU A 146 -3.26 13.80 15.80
N SER A 147 -4.17 14.78 15.96
CA SER A 147 -5.48 14.58 16.59
C SER A 147 -6.33 13.48 15.96
N ASP A 148 -6.31 13.40 14.63
CA ASP A 148 -7.03 12.42 13.83
C ASP A 148 -6.11 11.32 13.31
N PHE A 149 -5.02 10.96 14.00
CA PHE A 149 -4.29 9.72 13.70
C PHE A 149 -4.85 8.57 14.54
N PHE A 150 -5.03 7.39 13.93
CA PHE A 150 -5.54 6.21 14.62
C PHE A 150 -4.73 4.99 14.24
N PHE A 151 -4.44 4.18 15.25
CA PHE A 151 -3.89 2.85 15.07
C PHE A 151 -4.41 1.92 16.16
N ASP A 152 -4.42 0.62 15.87
CA ASP A 152 -4.71 -0.42 16.84
C ASP A 152 -3.88 -1.67 16.49
N PHE A 153 -3.66 -2.55 17.45
CA PHE A 153 -2.93 -3.80 17.24
C PHE A 153 -3.39 -4.90 18.19
N ASP A 154 -3.22 -6.14 17.76
CA ASP A 154 -3.55 -7.34 18.53
C ASP A 154 -2.30 -8.21 18.72
N LEU A 155 -2.29 -8.95 19.84
CA LEU A 155 -1.19 -9.82 20.23
C LEU A 155 -1.70 -11.25 20.44
N ASP A 156 -1.04 -12.22 19.79
CA ASP A 156 -1.26 -13.65 20.02
C ASP A 156 -0.04 -14.20 20.77
N ASP A 157 -0.23 -14.63 22.02
CA ASP A 157 0.85 -15.07 22.94
C ASP A 157 2.02 -14.07 23.05
N GLY A 158 1.72 -12.76 23.02
CA GLY A 158 2.72 -11.68 23.13
C GLY A 158 3.46 -11.36 21.82
N ILE A 159 3.04 -11.96 20.70
CA ILE A 159 3.56 -11.71 19.35
C ILE A 159 2.54 -10.86 18.57
N LEU A 160 3.02 -9.86 17.83
CA LEU A 160 2.18 -9.01 16.96
C LEU A 160 1.41 -9.86 15.94
N SER A 161 0.09 -9.97 16.14
CA SER A 161 -0.78 -10.82 15.32
C SER A 161 -1.43 -10.03 14.19
N CYS A 162 -1.93 -8.84 14.52
CA CYS A 162 -2.56 -7.91 13.61
C CYS A 162 -2.21 -6.48 14.00
N PHE A 163 -2.15 -5.58 13.02
CA PHE A 163 -2.11 -4.15 13.29
C PHE A 163 -2.78 -3.37 12.16
N PHE A 164 -3.26 -2.17 12.47
CA PHE A 164 -3.92 -1.28 11.54
C PHE A 164 -3.56 0.17 11.86
N TRP A 165 -3.50 1.03 10.83
CA TRP A 165 -3.38 2.46 11.01
C TRP A 165 -4.06 3.25 9.88
N ARG A 166 -4.39 4.50 10.19
CA ARG A 166 -4.85 5.52 9.23
C ARG A 166 -4.58 6.93 9.77
N ASP A 167 -4.26 7.86 8.88
CA ASP A 167 -4.13 9.29 9.23
C ASP A 167 -5.47 10.04 9.11
N GLY A 168 -5.47 11.34 9.45
CA GLY A 168 -6.69 12.14 9.44
C GLY A 168 -7.25 12.42 8.04
N HIS A 169 -6.38 12.51 7.04
CA HIS A 169 -6.82 12.72 5.66
C HIS A 169 -7.54 11.47 5.12
N MET A 170 -7.02 10.27 5.41
CA MET A 170 -7.70 9.01 5.08
C MET A 170 -9.10 8.91 5.70
N LYS A 171 -9.29 9.45 6.91
CA LYS A 171 -10.61 9.54 7.57
C LYS A 171 -11.54 10.51 6.83
N SER A 172 -11.05 11.70 6.50
CA SER A 172 -11.81 12.70 5.71
C SER A 172 -12.21 12.14 4.34
N ASP A 173 -11.31 11.42 3.68
CA ASP A 173 -11.58 10.75 2.40
C ASP A 173 -12.68 9.71 2.54
N TYR A 174 -12.66 8.92 3.61
CA TYR A 174 -13.72 7.94 3.87
C TYR A 174 -15.08 8.59 4.16
N ASP A 175 -15.09 9.75 4.82
CA ASP A 175 -16.33 10.50 5.05
C ASP A 175 -16.98 10.96 3.74
N ARG A 176 -16.18 11.25 2.72
CA ARG A 176 -16.65 11.71 1.39
C ARG A 176 -16.90 10.57 0.42
N PHE A 177 -16.04 9.57 0.40
CA PHE A 177 -15.94 8.55 -0.65
C PHE A 177 -15.98 7.12 -0.13
N GLY A 178 -16.19 6.91 1.17
CA GLY A 178 -16.28 5.60 1.81
C GLY A 178 -17.52 4.78 1.46
N ASP A 179 -18.28 5.17 0.43
CA ASP A 179 -19.41 4.39 -0.09
C ASP A 179 -18.95 3.09 -0.79
N VAL A 180 -17.73 3.06 -1.35
CA VAL A 180 -17.13 1.87 -1.98
C VAL A 180 -15.76 1.60 -1.36
N VAL A 181 -15.60 0.39 -0.81
CA VAL A 181 -14.35 -0.11 -0.25
C VAL A 181 -13.91 -1.34 -1.02
N ILE A 182 -12.65 -1.34 -1.45
CA ILE A 182 -11.97 -2.45 -2.08
C ILE A 182 -10.89 -2.94 -1.11
N HIS A 183 -10.93 -4.23 -0.80
CA HIS A 183 -9.97 -4.88 0.09
C HIS A 183 -9.44 -6.15 -0.54
N ASP A 184 -8.12 -6.30 -0.55
CA ASP A 184 -7.40 -7.37 -1.23
C ASP A 184 -6.17 -7.75 -0.42
N THR A 185 -6.06 -9.03 -0.08
CA THR A 185 -5.01 -9.57 0.80
C THR A 185 -3.95 -10.39 0.06
N THR A 186 -3.75 -10.16 -1.23
CA THR A 186 -2.86 -10.98 -2.06
C THR A 186 -1.36 -10.75 -1.84
N TYR A 187 -0.95 -9.62 -1.23
CA TYR A 187 0.46 -9.25 -1.13
C TYR A 187 1.06 -9.52 0.27
N ARG A 188 2.03 -10.45 0.32
CA ARG A 188 2.88 -10.70 1.49
C ARG A 188 4.10 -9.79 1.42
N THR A 189 4.14 -8.81 2.30
CA THR A 189 4.92 -7.56 2.13
C THR A 189 6.30 -7.57 2.76
N ASN A 190 6.52 -8.37 3.80
CA ASN A 190 7.66 -8.17 4.70
C ASN A 190 8.40 -9.48 5.02
N LYS A 191 9.54 -9.34 5.70
CA LYS A 191 10.39 -10.47 6.15
C LYS A 191 9.68 -11.45 7.11
N TYR A 192 8.51 -11.08 7.64
CA TYR A 192 7.68 -11.90 8.54
C TYR A 192 6.53 -12.62 7.82
N ASP A 193 6.39 -12.43 6.51
CA ASP A 193 5.31 -13.02 5.71
C ASP A 193 3.90 -12.63 6.17
N MET A 194 3.77 -11.45 6.82
CA MET A 194 2.46 -10.90 7.16
C MET A 194 1.69 -10.51 5.90
N ILE A 195 0.38 -10.64 6.01
CA ILE A 195 -0.58 -10.38 4.96
C ILE A 195 -1.00 -8.93 5.06
N CYS A 196 -0.69 -8.15 4.03
CA CYS A 196 -1.11 -6.77 3.94
C CYS A 196 -2.51 -6.70 3.32
N GLY A 197 -3.39 -5.96 3.98
CA GLY A 197 -4.75 -5.69 3.56
C GLY A 197 -5.01 -4.19 3.54
N PRO A 198 -4.66 -3.48 2.46
CA PRO A 198 -5.01 -2.08 2.29
C PRO A 198 -6.52 -1.92 2.12
N PHE A 199 -7.06 -0.79 2.58
CA PHE A 199 -8.43 -0.36 2.33
C PHE A 199 -8.41 0.75 1.30
N VAL A 200 -8.88 0.46 0.10
CA VAL A 200 -8.80 1.37 -1.05
C VAL A 200 -10.20 1.77 -1.50
N GLY A 201 -10.38 3.04 -1.85
CA GLY A 201 -11.61 3.57 -2.43
C GLY A 201 -11.39 4.23 -3.78
N MET A 202 -12.37 5.04 -4.18
CA MET A 202 -12.31 5.84 -5.39
C MET A 202 -12.76 7.29 -5.10
N ASN A 203 -11.98 8.29 -5.49
CA ASN A 203 -12.36 9.71 -5.34
C ASN A 203 -13.25 10.21 -6.50
N HIS A 204 -13.55 11.52 -6.50
CA HIS A 204 -14.34 12.26 -7.50
C HIS A 204 -13.70 12.35 -8.90
N HIS A 205 -12.43 11.95 -9.05
CA HIS A 205 -11.72 11.85 -10.34
C HIS A 205 -11.58 10.41 -10.85
N CYS A 206 -12.30 9.47 -10.24
CA CYS A 206 -12.16 8.04 -10.52
C CYS A 206 -10.73 7.52 -10.27
N LYS A 207 -9.98 8.11 -9.34
CA LYS A 207 -8.64 7.66 -8.92
C LYS A 207 -8.69 6.95 -7.58
N ASN A 208 -7.63 6.18 -7.29
CA ASN A 208 -7.55 5.43 -6.05
C ASN A 208 -7.29 6.37 -4.88
N ILE A 209 -7.94 6.08 -3.77
CA ILE A 209 -7.67 6.71 -2.47
C ILE A 209 -7.44 5.64 -1.43
N MET A 210 -6.61 5.96 -0.44
CA MET A 210 -6.29 5.06 0.66
C MET A 210 -7.13 5.45 1.87
N PHE A 211 -7.84 4.50 2.48
CA PHE A 211 -8.57 4.72 3.73
C PHE A 211 -7.80 4.21 4.95
N GLY A 212 -6.80 3.35 4.75
CA GLY A 212 -5.99 2.81 5.83
C GLY A 212 -5.33 1.52 5.40
N CYS A 213 -4.44 1.00 6.25
CA CYS A 213 -3.72 -0.22 5.96
C CYS A 213 -3.69 -1.15 7.16
N GLY A 214 -4.01 -2.41 6.91
CA GLY A 214 -4.04 -3.48 7.90
C GLY A 214 -3.03 -4.56 7.59
N PHE A 215 -2.55 -5.23 8.63
CA PHE A 215 -1.67 -6.38 8.54
C PHE A 215 -2.17 -7.49 9.44
N MET A 216 -2.06 -8.74 8.98
CA MET A 216 -2.49 -9.92 9.70
C MET A 216 -1.48 -11.06 9.51
N LEU A 217 -1.25 -11.89 10.53
CA LEU A 217 -0.41 -13.08 10.41
C LEU A 217 -1.05 -14.20 9.58
N ASN A 218 -2.39 -14.27 9.52
CA ASN A 218 -3.10 -15.36 8.86
C ASN A 218 -4.49 -14.93 8.35
N GLU A 219 -5.02 -15.70 7.40
CA GLU A 219 -6.33 -15.44 6.74
C GLU A 219 -7.49 -16.15 7.46
N LYS A 220 -7.51 -16.14 8.80
CA LYS A 220 -8.63 -16.69 9.57
C LYS A 220 -9.77 -15.67 9.66
N VAL A 221 -10.98 -16.19 9.89
CA VAL A 221 -12.18 -15.36 10.08
C VAL A 221 -11.97 -14.36 11.21
N GLU A 222 -11.39 -14.80 12.32
CA GLU A 222 -11.19 -13.96 13.52
C GLU A 222 -10.23 -12.79 13.24
N SER A 223 -9.16 -13.02 12.48
CA SER A 223 -8.22 -11.97 12.08
C SER A 223 -8.87 -10.91 11.20
N PHE A 224 -9.71 -11.33 10.24
CA PHE A 224 -10.48 -10.39 9.43
C PHE A 224 -11.56 -9.66 10.23
N VAL A 225 -12.23 -10.33 11.17
CA VAL A 225 -13.21 -9.69 12.06
C VAL A 225 -12.53 -8.59 12.86
N TRP A 226 -11.37 -8.87 13.47
CA TRP A 226 -10.59 -7.86 14.19
C TRP A 226 -10.25 -6.69 13.27
N LEU A 227 -9.67 -6.96 12.09
CA LEU A 227 -9.23 -5.91 11.18
C LEU A 227 -10.40 -5.04 10.70
N PHE A 228 -11.53 -5.64 10.34
CA PHE A 228 -12.71 -4.93 9.86
C PHE A 228 -13.42 -4.15 10.97
N GLN A 229 -13.46 -4.67 12.20
CA GLN A 229 -14.00 -3.94 13.36
C GLN A 229 -13.13 -2.74 13.70
N THR A 230 -11.81 -2.92 13.70
CA THR A 230 -10.84 -1.84 13.92
C THR A 230 -10.96 -0.76 12.84
N PHE A 231 -11.06 -1.15 11.57
CA PHE A 231 -11.31 -0.23 10.47
C PHE A 231 -12.62 0.54 10.68
N LEU A 232 -13.74 -0.14 10.91
CA LEU A 232 -15.05 0.48 11.12
C LEU A 232 -15.05 1.47 12.30
N LYS A 233 -14.44 1.08 13.42
CA LYS A 233 -14.24 1.94 14.60
C LYS A 233 -13.43 3.18 14.24
N SER A 234 -12.32 3.02 13.53
CA SER A 234 -11.45 4.13 13.11
C SER A 234 -12.15 5.12 12.17
N MET A 235 -13.19 4.65 11.47
CA MET A 235 -14.02 5.41 10.53
C MET A 235 -15.31 5.97 11.18
N GLY A 236 -15.42 5.94 12.50
CA GLY A 236 -16.58 6.51 13.21
C GLY A 236 -17.86 5.69 13.04
N GLY A 237 -17.75 4.39 12.73
CA GLY A 237 -18.91 3.50 12.60
C GLY A 237 -19.68 3.64 11.28
N LYS A 238 -19.20 4.43 10.32
CA LYS A 238 -19.83 4.56 8.99
C LYS A 238 -19.59 3.31 8.14
N HIS A 239 -20.66 2.62 7.77
CA HIS A 239 -20.61 1.45 6.88
C HIS A 239 -20.46 1.86 5.41
N PRO A 240 -19.70 1.10 4.59
CA PRO A 240 -19.72 1.29 3.15
C PRO A 240 -21.01 0.72 2.55
N ILE A 241 -21.38 1.21 1.36
CA ILE A 241 -22.50 0.67 0.56
C ILE A 241 -22.03 -0.62 -0.12
N THR A 242 -20.87 -0.58 -0.77
CA THR A 242 -20.27 -1.73 -1.44
C THR A 242 -18.93 -2.08 -0.81
N PHE A 243 -18.73 -3.37 -0.51
CA PHE A 243 -17.47 -3.91 -0.06
C PHE A 243 -17.00 -4.98 -1.05
N MET A 244 -15.91 -4.72 -1.78
CA MET A 244 -15.36 -5.63 -2.79
C MET A 244 -14.15 -6.40 -2.26
N THR A 245 -14.14 -7.72 -2.45
CA THR A 245 -13.01 -8.60 -2.12
C THR A 245 -12.76 -9.66 -3.19
N ASP A 246 -11.71 -10.48 -3.00
CA ASP A 246 -11.57 -11.75 -3.70
C ASP A 246 -12.58 -12.82 -3.19
N GLN A 247 -12.48 -14.04 -3.73
CA GLN A 247 -13.32 -15.19 -3.35
C GLN A 247 -12.83 -15.92 -2.07
N SER A 248 -12.61 -15.20 -0.98
CA SER A 248 -12.23 -15.74 0.33
C SER A 248 -13.44 -16.03 1.22
N PHE A 249 -13.51 -17.26 1.75
CA PHE A 249 -14.51 -17.64 2.75
C PHE A 249 -14.37 -16.81 4.03
N SER A 250 -13.12 -16.60 4.48
CA SER A 250 -12.85 -15.87 5.72
C SER A 250 -13.30 -14.42 5.65
N MET A 251 -13.01 -13.74 4.53
CA MET A 251 -13.48 -12.37 4.30
C MET A 251 -15.01 -12.29 4.20
N ALA A 252 -15.63 -13.22 3.46
CA ALA A 252 -17.09 -13.24 3.33
C ALA A 252 -17.80 -13.40 4.69
N ALA A 253 -17.27 -14.27 5.56
CA ALA A 253 -17.80 -14.48 6.90
C ALA A 253 -17.60 -13.23 7.79
N ALA A 254 -16.41 -12.63 7.75
CA ALA A 254 -16.11 -11.42 8.51
C ALA A 254 -16.95 -10.21 8.05
N ILE A 255 -17.10 -9.99 6.74
CA ILE A 255 -17.95 -8.92 6.18
C ILE A 255 -19.39 -9.10 6.64
N LYS A 256 -19.94 -10.32 6.56
CA LYS A 256 -21.31 -10.58 7.03
C LYS A 256 -21.49 -10.27 8.52
N SER A 257 -20.45 -10.47 9.33
CA SER A 257 -20.47 -10.19 10.76
C SER A 257 -20.29 -8.71 11.11
N VAL A 258 -19.41 -7.99 10.39
CA VAL A 258 -18.99 -6.63 10.74
C VAL A 258 -19.74 -5.57 9.95
N PHE A 259 -20.06 -5.84 8.68
CA PHE A 259 -20.76 -4.94 7.78
C PHE A 259 -22.08 -5.56 7.25
N PRO A 260 -23.06 -5.85 8.12
CA PRO A 260 -24.31 -6.51 7.70
C PRO A 260 -25.11 -5.69 6.67
N ASN A 261 -24.94 -4.37 6.64
CA ASN A 261 -25.62 -3.46 5.71
C ASN A 261 -24.86 -3.27 4.38
N ALA A 262 -23.59 -3.70 4.30
CA ALA A 262 -22.79 -3.55 3.09
C ALA A 262 -23.10 -4.66 2.08
N ARG A 263 -23.13 -4.31 0.80
CA ARG A 263 -23.24 -5.27 -0.30
C ARG A 263 -21.87 -5.85 -0.62
N HIS A 264 -21.69 -7.12 -0.31
CA HIS A 264 -20.44 -7.84 -0.61
C HIS A 264 -20.35 -8.19 -2.09
N ARG A 265 -19.39 -7.59 -2.80
CA ARG A 265 -19.07 -7.92 -4.20
C ARG A 265 -17.77 -8.72 -4.32
N LEU A 266 -17.73 -9.61 -5.29
CA LEU A 266 -16.53 -10.35 -5.67
C LEU A 266 -15.89 -9.72 -6.90
N CYS A 267 -14.57 -9.58 -6.86
CA CYS A 267 -13.79 -9.08 -7.98
C CYS A 267 -13.83 -10.06 -9.18
N THR A 268 -14.21 -9.55 -10.36
CA THR A 268 -14.23 -10.32 -11.62
C THR A 268 -12.85 -10.74 -12.12
N TRP A 269 -11.79 -9.97 -11.86
CA TRP A 269 -10.42 -10.35 -12.22
C TRP A 269 -9.96 -11.61 -11.47
N HIS A 270 -10.13 -11.66 -10.15
CA HIS A 270 -9.90 -12.87 -9.36
C HIS A 270 -10.74 -14.07 -9.82
N ILE A 271 -11.97 -13.85 -10.28
CA ILE A 271 -12.81 -14.89 -10.87
C ILE A 271 -12.19 -15.41 -12.18
N ASP A 272 -11.72 -14.51 -13.06
CA ASP A 272 -11.01 -14.88 -14.29
C ASP A 272 -9.73 -15.67 -13.99
N GLU A 273 -8.90 -15.22 -13.06
CA GLU A 273 -7.68 -15.92 -12.63
C GLU A 273 -7.98 -17.30 -12.02
N ASN A 274 -9.03 -17.42 -11.21
CA ASN A 274 -9.47 -18.69 -10.66
C ASN A 274 -10.04 -19.60 -11.75
N SER A 275 -10.71 -19.05 -12.76
CA SER A 275 -11.24 -19.81 -13.89
C SER A 275 -10.12 -20.52 -14.66
N LYS A 276 -8.97 -19.87 -14.86
CA LYS A 276 -7.80 -20.46 -15.53
C LYS A 276 -7.26 -21.68 -14.79
N LYS A 277 -7.45 -21.77 -13.48
CA LYS A 277 -7.04 -22.91 -12.65
C LYS A 277 -8.07 -24.03 -12.64
N HIS A 278 -9.36 -23.68 -12.53
CA HIS A 278 -10.43 -24.66 -12.30
C HIS A 278 -11.09 -25.18 -13.58
N ILE A 279 -11.06 -24.41 -14.66
CA ILE A 279 -11.68 -24.73 -15.95
C ILE A 279 -10.73 -24.51 -17.13
N MET A 280 -9.42 -24.74 -16.90
CA MET A 280 -8.36 -24.59 -17.92
C MET A 280 -8.67 -25.30 -19.24
N PHE A 281 -9.32 -26.47 -19.18
CA PHE A 281 -9.68 -27.24 -20.38
C PHE A 281 -10.75 -26.53 -21.23
N LEU A 282 -11.67 -25.78 -20.61
CA LEU A 282 -12.67 -24.99 -21.32
C LEU A 282 -12.06 -23.78 -22.01
N HIS A 283 -11.03 -23.16 -21.40
CA HIS A 283 -10.28 -22.05 -22.01
C HIS A 283 -9.64 -22.42 -23.36
N LYS A 284 -9.40 -23.71 -23.63
CA LYS A 284 -8.86 -24.19 -24.90
C LYS A 284 -9.94 -24.44 -25.96
N LYS A 285 -11.23 -24.43 -25.60
CA LYS A 285 -12.33 -24.63 -26.54
C LYS A 285 -12.59 -23.35 -27.33
N LEU A 286 -12.94 -23.50 -28.60
CA LEU A 286 -13.22 -22.37 -29.51
C LEU A 286 -14.33 -21.49 -28.92
N ASN A 287 -14.13 -20.17 -28.96
CA ASN A 287 -15.07 -19.14 -28.50
C ASN A 287 -15.48 -19.16 -27.02
N PHE A 288 -14.85 -20.00 -26.18
CA PHE A 288 -15.22 -20.08 -24.76
C PHE A 288 -14.91 -18.78 -24.01
N VAL A 289 -13.68 -18.27 -24.17
CA VAL A 289 -13.21 -17.09 -23.43
C VAL A 289 -14.07 -15.86 -23.73
N PRO A 290 -14.39 -15.51 -25.00
CA PRO A 290 -15.31 -14.40 -25.29
C PRO A 290 -16.69 -14.55 -24.63
N LEU A 291 -17.30 -15.74 -24.66
CA LEU A 291 -18.62 -15.96 -24.06
C LEU A 291 -18.56 -15.89 -22.52
N PHE A 292 -17.54 -16.51 -21.93
CA PHE A 292 -17.32 -16.45 -20.48
C PHE A 292 -17.07 -15.02 -19.99
N ASP A 293 -16.24 -14.26 -20.71
CA ASP A 293 -16.00 -12.84 -20.41
C ASP A 293 -17.27 -12.00 -20.53
N TYR A 294 -18.12 -12.28 -21.52
CA TYR A 294 -19.39 -11.60 -21.66
C TYR A 294 -20.30 -11.86 -20.45
N VAL A 295 -20.45 -13.13 -20.06
CA VAL A 295 -21.24 -13.55 -18.89
C VAL A 295 -20.74 -12.93 -17.59
N VAL A 296 -19.42 -12.87 -17.40
CA VAL A 296 -18.81 -12.37 -16.16
C VAL A 296 -18.82 -10.84 -16.09
N LYS A 297 -18.66 -10.14 -17.22
CA LYS A 297 -18.33 -8.70 -17.21
C LYS A 297 -19.35 -7.81 -17.93
N ARG A 298 -20.21 -8.35 -18.79
CA ARG A 298 -21.00 -7.55 -19.75
C ARG A 298 -22.51 -7.76 -19.74
N CYS A 299 -23.02 -8.81 -19.09
CA CYS A 299 -24.46 -8.98 -18.95
C CYS A 299 -25.08 -7.78 -18.23
N ASP A 300 -26.03 -7.12 -18.88
CA ASP A 300 -26.66 -5.90 -18.38
C ASP A 300 -27.92 -6.23 -17.58
N THR A 301 -28.64 -7.28 -17.98
CA THR A 301 -29.90 -7.70 -17.37
C THR A 301 -29.87 -9.16 -16.90
N ILE A 302 -30.77 -9.51 -15.98
CA ILE A 302 -30.90 -10.88 -15.45
C ILE A 302 -31.29 -11.85 -16.59
N ALA A 303 -32.17 -11.42 -17.50
CA ALA A 303 -32.59 -12.25 -18.63
C ALA A 303 -31.45 -12.51 -19.63
N GLU A 304 -30.60 -11.51 -19.92
CA GLU A 304 -29.37 -11.73 -20.70
C GLU A 304 -28.42 -12.71 -20.00
N PHE A 305 -28.24 -12.56 -18.70
CA PHE A 305 -27.40 -13.46 -17.93
C PHE A 305 -27.92 -14.91 -17.99
N ASP A 306 -29.21 -15.13 -17.75
CA ASP A 306 -29.80 -16.47 -17.77
C ASP A 306 -29.69 -17.10 -19.16
N PHE A 307 -29.88 -16.31 -20.22
CA PHE A 307 -29.68 -16.74 -21.60
C PHE A 307 -28.23 -17.19 -21.86
N TYR A 308 -27.25 -16.29 -21.65
CA TYR A 308 -25.85 -16.60 -21.96
C TYR A 308 -25.22 -17.63 -21.01
N TRP A 309 -25.65 -17.68 -19.75
CA TRP A 309 -25.23 -18.73 -18.82
C TRP A 309 -25.74 -20.11 -19.26
N THR A 310 -27.00 -20.19 -19.70
CA THR A 310 -27.58 -21.43 -20.23
C THR A 310 -26.86 -21.88 -21.50
N GLU A 311 -26.62 -20.96 -22.43
CA GLU A 311 -25.88 -21.23 -23.66
C GLU A 311 -24.43 -21.67 -23.38
N LEU A 312 -23.73 -21.02 -22.44
CA LEU A 312 -22.38 -21.43 -22.02
C LEU A 312 -22.38 -22.88 -21.50
N ASN A 313 -23.35 -23.26 -20.67
CA ASN A 313 -23.43 -24.64 -20.16
C ASN A 313 -23.76 -25.65 -21.25
N LYS A 314 -24.65 -25.30 -22.18
CA LYS A 314 -25.11 -26.16 -23.27
C LYS A 314 -24.00 -26.40 -24.30
N VAL A 315 -23.37 -25.35 -24.80
CA VAL A 315 -22.35 -25.42 -25.86
C VAL A 315 -21.09 -26.15 -25.38
N TYR A 316 -20.72 -25.95 -24.12
CA TYR A 316 -19.48 -26.49 -23.57
C TYR A 316 -19.65 -27.73 -22.70
N GLU A 317 -20.89 -28.18 -22.49
CA GLU A 317 -21.27 -29.35 -21.70
C GLU A 317 -20.62 -29.33 -20.30
N CYS A 318 -20.68 -28.17 -19.64
CA CYS A 318 -19.96 -27.91 -18.40
C CYS A 318 -20.86 -27.75 -17.16
N SER A 319 -22.14 -28.07 -17.30
CA SER A 319 -23.16 -27.97 -16.24
C SER A 319 -22.77 -28.72 -14.97
N ASP A 320 -22.02 -29.83 -15.07
CA ASP A 320 -21.59 -30.64 -13.94
C ASP A 320 -20.30 -30.20 -13.24
N ASN A 321 -19.62 -29.18 -13.78
CA ASN A 321 -18.39 -28.67 -13.17
C ASN A 321 -18.68 -28.07 -11.79
N THR A 322 -18.05 -28.61 -10.75
CA THR A 322 -18.27 -28.22 -9.35
C THR A 322 -17.90 -26.75 -9.06
N TRP A 323 -16.87 -26.23 -9.73
CA TRP A 323 -16.47 -24.83 -9.58
C TRP A 323 -17.47 -23.88 -10.24
N LEU A 324 -17.97 -24.20 -11.44
CA LEU A 324 -19.02 -23.42 -12.11
C LEU A 324 -20.34 -23.43 -11.32
N LYS A 325 -20.75 -24.58 -10.76
CA LYS A 325 -21.91 -24.66 -9.86
C LYS A 325 -21.75 -23.73 -8.64
N ARG A 326 -20.57 -23.74 -8.02
CA ARG A 326 -20.27 -22.82 -6.90
C ARG A 326 -20.25 -21.36 -7.35
N LEU A 327 -19.65 -21.05 -8.49
CA LEU A 327 -19.64 -19.70 -9.04
C LEU A 327 -21.07 -19.18 -9.26
N TYR A 328 -21.93 -19.99 -9.90
CA TYR A 328 -23.34 -19.66 -10.12
C TYR A 328 -24.10 -19.40 -8.81
N SER A 329 -23.85 -20.18 -7.76
CA SER A 329 -24.47 -19.99 -6.45
C SER A 329 -24.18 -18.63 -5.81
N HIS A 330 -23.15 -17.93 -6.30
CA HIS A 330 -22.76 -16.59 -5.85
C HIS A 330 -22.98 -15.51 -6.91
N LYS A 331 -23.81 -15.75 -7.94
CA LYS A 331 -24.05 -14.82 -9.07
C LYS A 331 -24.38 -13.39 -8.65
N GLU A 332 -25.13 -13.21 -7.57
CA GLU A 332 -25.50 -11.90 -7.02
C GLU A 332 -24.28 -11.07 -6.56
N LYS A 333 -23.16 -11.71 -6.21
CA LYS A 333 -21.95 -11.03 -5.74
C LYS A 333 -21.03 -10.58 -6.85
N TRP A 334 -21.04 -11.23 -8.02
CA TRP A 334 -20.07 -10.97 -9.09
C TRP A 334 -20.67 -10.49 -10.39
N CYS A 335 -21.90 -10.89 -10.72
CA CYS A 335 -22.51 -10.57 -12.00
C CYS A 335 -23.06 -9.14 -12.00
N PRO A 336 -22.69 -8.29 -12.97
CA PRO A 336 -23.19 -6.93 -13.07
C PRO A 336 -24.72 -6.84 -13.11
N ALA A 337 -25.39 -7.78 -13.81
CA ALA A 337 -26.85 -7.84 -13.92
C ALA A 337 -27.61 -7.88 -12.58
N PHE A 338 -26.98 -8.38 -11.51
CA PHE A 338 -27.60 -8.52 -10.18
C PHE A 338 -27.14 -7.44 -9.18
N SER A 339 -26.27 -6.51 -9.58
CA SER A 339 -25.57 -5.62 -8.65
C SER A 339 -25.72 -4.13 -9.00
N LYS A 340 -26.87 -3.76 -9.59
CA LYS A 340 -27.13 -2.40 -10.08
C LYS A 340 -28.09 -1.58 -9.23
N ASP A 341 -28.72 -2.16 -8.21
CA ASP A 341 -29.66 -1.48 -7.32
C ASP A 341 -28.99 -0.68 -6.20
N TYR A 342 -27.66 -0.67 -6.15
CA TYR A 342 -26.86 0.06 -5.17
C TYR A 342 -25.58 0.60 -5.80
N PHE A 343 -25.00 1.62 -5.18
CA PHE A 343 -23.79 2.27 -5.69
C PHE A 343 -22.56 1.39 -5.53
N SER A 344 -21.88 1.09 -6.63
CA SER A 344 -20.59 0.40 -6.68
C SER A 344 -19.54 1.14 -7.51
N GLY A 345 -19.86 2.33 -8.02
CA GLY A 345 -18.99 3.14 -8.86
C GLY A 345 -18.59 2.47 -10.18
N GLY A 346 -19.37 1.47 -10.63
CA GLY A 346 -19.04 0.65 -11.82
C GLY A 346 -17.78 -0.19 -11.69
N ILE A 347 -17.26 -0.38 -10.47
CA ILE A 347 -16.03 -1.14 -10.23
C ILE A 347 -16.34 -2.63 -10.36
N LEU A 348 -15.69 -3.29 -11.32
CA LEU A 348 -15.82 -4.74 -11.55
C LEU A 348 -14.61 -5.54 -11.05
N SER A 349 -13.48 -4.90 -10.79
CA SER A 349 -12.24 -5.58 -10.42
C SER A 349 -11.49 -4.88 -9.29
N SER A 350 -10.66 -5.68 -8.60
CA SER A 350 -9.61 -5.26 -7.68
C SER A 350 -8.43 -4.60 -8.39
N GLN A 351 -8.52 -4.24 -9.67
CA GLN A 351 -7.39 -3.63 -10.41
C GLN A 351 -6.82 -2.42 -9.66
N ARG A 352 -7.65 -1.70 -8.91
CA ARG A 352 -7.26 -0.59 -8.04
C ARG A 352 -6.42 -1.04 -6.83
N SER A 353 -6.76 -2.13 -6.15
CA SER A 353 -5.89 -2.71 -5.12
C SER A 353 -4.66 -3.39 -5.72
N GLU A 354 -4.74 -3.95 -6.92
CA GLU A 354 -3.59 -4.52 -7.62
C GLU A 354 -2.58 -3.45 -8.09
N SER A 355 -3.06 -2.30 -8.59
CA SER A 355 -2.19 -1.17 -8.90
C SER A 355 -1.52 -0.64 -7.64
N THR A 356 -2.24 -0.62 -6.52
CA THR A 356 -1.71 -0.28 -5.19
C THR A 356 -0.62 -1.26 -4.77
N ASN A 357 -0.90 -2.56 -4.83
CA ASN A 357 0.04 -3.63 -4.54
C ASN A 357 1.25 -3.58 -5.48
N ARG A 358 1.07 -3.20 -6.75
CA ARG A 358 2.17 -3.02 -7.72
C ARG A 358 3.04 -1.81 -7.40
N SER A 359 2.45 -0.68 -7.04
CA SER A 359 3.20 0.54 -6.65
C SER A 359 4.04 0.27 -5.40
N ILE A 360 3.47 -0.41 -4.42
CA ILE A 360 4.14 -0.82 -3.18
C ILE A 360 5.23 -1.89 -3.46
N SER A 361 4.90 -2.95 -4.20
CA SER A 361 5.82 -4.08 -4.44
C SER A 361 6.99 -3.78 -5.36
N ARG A 362 6.91 -2.75 -6.20
CA ARG A 362 8.05 -2.29 -7.01
C ARG A 362 9.13 -1.61 -6.16
N ARG A 363 8.75 -1.00 -5.05
CA ARG A 363 9.64 -0.22 -4.17
C ARG A 363 10.14 -1.05 -2.98
N LEU A 364 9.45 -2.13 -2.61
CA LEU A 364 9.81 -3.00 -1.49
C LEU A 364 10.45 -4.33 -1.92
N SER A 365 11.38 -4.82 -1.10
CA SER A 365 11.99 -6.15 -1.25
C SER A 365 11.37 -7.16 -0.30
N LYS A 366 11.43 -8.46 -0.61
CA LYS A 366 10.93 -9.54 0.29
C LYS A 366 11.61 -9.58 1.67
N THR A 367 12.72 -8.86 1.85
CA THR A 367 13.45 -8.73 3.11
C THR A 367 13.16 -7.42 3.85
N ALA A 368 12.18 -6.64 3.37
CA ALA A 368 11.78 -5.38 4.00
C ALA A 368 11.20 -5.61 5.40
N THR A 369 11.49 -4.68 6.30
CA THR A 369 10.96 -4.62 7.65
C THR A 369 9.54 -4.00 7.67
N LEU A 370 8.85 -4.06 8.80
CA LEU A 370 7.58 -3.37 9.00
C LEU A 370 7.75 -1.84 8.91
N CYS A 371 8.83 -1.31 9.50
CA CYS A 371 9.17 0.11 9.38
C CYS A 371 9.53 0.52 7.94
N ASP A 372 10.26 -0.32 7.19
CA ASP A 372 10.54 -0.07 5.77
C ASP A 372 9.23 0.02 4.97
N PHE A 373 8.27 -0.88 5.23
CA PHE A 373 6.94 -0.83 4.60
C PHE A 373 6.21 0.47 4.91
N TYR A 374 6.14 0.83 6.20
CA TYR A 374 5.39 1.98 6.66
C TYR A 374 5.88 3.30 6.03
N LYS A 375 7.21 3.49 5.94
CA LYS A 375 7.80 4.64 5.25
C LYS A 375 7.41 4.69 3.77
N MET A 376 7.64 3.58 3.05
CA MET A 376 7.30 3.50 1.62
C MET A 376 5.82 3.69 1.35
N PHE A 377 4.96 3.21 2.25
CA PHE A 377 3.53 3.40 2.18
C PHE A 377 3.17 4.89 2.29
N GLY A 378 3.80 5.63 3.19
CA GLY A 378 3.68 7.09 3.27
C GLY A 378 4.00 7.78 1.95
N ASP A 379 5.13 7.43 1.33
CA ASP A 379 5.54 8.03 0.05
C ASP A 379 4.53 7.78 -1.08
N VAL A 380 3.95 6.57 -1.15
CA VAL A 380 2.94 6.22 -2.17
C VAL A 380 1.64 6.99 -1.95
N VAL A 381 1.22 7.17 -0.70
CA VAL A 381 0.00 7.92 -0.36
C VAL A 381 0.18 9.40 -0.69
N GLU A 382 1.34 9.99 -0.36
CA GLU A 382 1.64 11.39 -0.69
C GLU A 382 1.71 11.64 -2.20
N GLU A 383 2.25 10.70 -2.97
CA GLU A 383 2.22 10.75 -4.44
C GLU A 383 0.79 10.83 -4.98
N TRP A 384 -0.12 10.00 -4.47
CA TRP A 384 -1.53 10.03 -4.90
C TRP A 384 -2.25 11.32 -4.52
N ARG A 385 -2.00 11.83 -3.31
CA ARG A 385 -2.52 13.14 -2.86
C ARG A 385 -2.02 14.27 -3.76
N SER A 386 -0.74 14.24 -4.13
CA SER A 386 -0.17 15.22 -5.06
C SER A 386 -0.79 15.12 -6.46
N GLU A 387 -1.06 13.91 -6.95
CA GLU A 387 -1.73 13.70 -8.24
C GLU A 387 -3.20 14.18 -8.21
N GLU A 388 -3.92 13.95 -7.11
CA GLU A 388 -5.28 14.45 -6.89
C GLU A 388 -5.31 15.98 -6.87
N ASN A 389 -4.42 16.62 -6.10
CA ASN A 389 -4.29 18.09 -6.08
C ASN A 389 -4.04 18.66 -7.48
N GLY A 390 -3.20 17.99 -8.28
CA GLY A 390 -2.96 18.37 -9.67
C GLY A 390 -4.22 18.24 -10.56
N GLN A 391 -5.08 17.27 -10.28
CA GLN A 391 -6.36 17.08 -11.00
C GLN A 391 -7.41 18.11 -10.57
N ASP A 392 -7.47 18.45 -9.28
CA ASP A 392 -8.34 19.51 -8.76
C ASP A 392 -8.00 20.85 -9.38
N PHE A 393 -6.71 21.22 -9.41
CA PHE A 393 -6.23 22.43 -10.08
C PHE A 393 -6.62 22.45 -11.57
N ARG A 394 -6.47 21.30 -12.26
CA ARG A 394 -6.91 21.20 -13.65
C ARG A 394 -8.42 21.34 -13.82
N CYS A 395 -9.22 20.91 -12.85
CA CYS A 395 -10.68 21.06 -12.88
C CYS A 395 -11.12 22.49 -12.58
N SER A 396 -10.36 23.24 -11.77
CA SER A 396 -10.65 24.65 -11.47
C SER A 396 -10.27 25.58 -12.62
N GLU A 397 -9.09 25.38 -13.21
CA GLU A 397 -8.56 26.27 -14.25
C GLU A 397 -8.88 25.79 -15.68
N GLY A 398 -9.10 24.49 -15.86
CA GLY A 398 -9.21 23.86 -17.15
C GLY A 398 -10.65 23.68 -17.63
N THR A 399 -10.84 23.71 -18.94
CA THR A 399 -12.09 23.33 -19.60
C THR A 399 -11.84 22.16 -20.55
N VAL A 400 -12.81 21.25 -20.65
CA VAL A 400 -12.78 20.16 -21.63
C VAL A 400 -13.61 20.57 -22.85
N GLU A 401 -13.10 20.22 -24.03
CA GLU A 401 -13.80 20.41 -25.29
C GLU A 401 -15.08 19.55 -25.32
N MET A 402 -16.20 20.21 -25.60
CA MET A 402 -17.47 19.54 -25.76
C MET A 402 -17.62 19.09 -27.21
N VAL A 403 -18.10 17.87 -27.42
CA VAL A 403 -18.35 17.34 -28.77
C VAL A 403 -19.45 18.12 -29.49
N LEU A 404 -20.39 18.72 -28.74
CA LEU A 404 -21.42 19.60 -29.26
C LEU A 404 -21.36 20.95 -28.52
N LEU A 405 -20.89 22.00 -29.21
CA LEU A 405 -20.58 23.30 -28.62
C LEU A 405 -21.80 24.11 -28.15
N GLN A 406 -23.02 23.71 -28.53
CA GLN A 406 -24.28 24.41 -28.22
C GLN A 406 -25.30 23.55 -27.48
N ASP A 407 -24.88 22.42 -26.92
CA ASP A 407 -25.77 21.57 -26.12
C ASP A 407 -25.81 22.04 -24.66
N SER A 408 -26.98 22.49 -24.21
CA SER A 408 -27.17 23.02 -22.85
C SER A 408 -26.98 21.95 -21.76
N LEU A 409 -27.34 20.70 -22.03
CA LEU A 409 -27.22 19.61 -21.06
C LEU A 409 -25.75 19.24 -20.86
N LEU A 410 -24.97 19.14 -21.94
CA LEU A 410 -23.52 18.94 -21.89
C LEU A 410 -22.81 20.13 -21.22
N THR A 411 -23.26 21.35 -21.51
CA THR A 411 -22.72 22.56 -20.85
C THR A 411 -22.92 22.47 -19.33
N HIS A 412 -24.15 22.19 -18.89
CA HIS A 412 -24.44 22.03 -17.47
C HIS A 412 -23.66 20.88 -16.83
N ALA A 413 -23.52 19.74 -17.52
CA ALA A 413 -22.72 18.61 -17.04
C ALA A 413 -21.24 18.99 -16.85
N ARG A 414 -20.65 19.74 -17.78
CA ARG A 414 -19.25 20.20 -17.74
C ARG A 414 -19.01 21.17 -16.59
N ASP A 415 -20.01 21.99 -16.26
CA ASP A 415 -19.88 22.99 -15.21
C ASP A 415 -19.95 22.33 -13.81
N VAL A 416 -20.80 21.32 -13.66
CA VAL A 416 -21.04 20.59 -12.40
C VAL A 416 -19.95 19.54 -12.11
N TYR A 417 -19.63 18.68 -13.08
CA TYR A 417 -18.80 17.50 -12.87
C TYR A 417 -17.30 17.79 -12.96
N THR A 418 -16.49 16.98 -12.27
CA THR A 418 -15.04 16.94 -12.53
C THR A 418 -14.77 16.59 -14.00
N LEU A 419 -13.58 16.95 -14.51
CA LEU A 419 -13.26 16.71 -15.92
C LEU A 419 -13.36 15.23 -16.30
N GLU A 420 -13.02 14.31 -15.39
CA GLU A 420 -13.08 12.88 -15.68
C GLU A 420 -14.53 12.36 -15.70
N ILE A 421 -15.38 12.83 -14.79
CA ILE A 421 -16.80 12.46 -14.80
C ILE A 421 -17.52 13.08 -15.99
N PHE A 422 -17.19 14.32 -16.38
CA PHE A 422 -17.75 14.93 -17.58
C PHE A 422 -17.46 14.10 -18.84
N LYS A 423 -16.25 13.55 -18.99
CA LYS A 423 -15.93 12.67 -20.12
C LYS A 423 -16.80 11.40 -20.12
N LEU A 424 -16.99 10.77 -18.97
CA LEU A 424 -17.87 9.61 -18.84
C LEU A 424 -19.32 9.96 -19.20
N PHE A 425 -19.80 11.11 -18.72
CA PHE A 425 -21.13 11.62 -19.07
C PHE A 425 -21.26 11.88 -20.58
N GLN A 426 -20.28 12.56 -21.19
CA GLN A 426 -20.26 12.84 -22.63
C GLN A 426 -20.21 11.54 -23.45
N GLU A 427 -19.48 10.52 -23.00
CA GLU A 427 -19.46 9.20 -23.64
C GLU A 427 -20.85 8.54 -23.58
N GLN A 428 -21.55 8.60 -22.43
CA GLN A 428 -22.93 8.10 -22.32
C GLN A 428 -23.88 8.87 -23.23
N TYR A 429 -23.72 10.20 -23.29
CA TYR A 429 -24.53 11.08 -24.13
C TYR A 429 -24.39 10.70 -25.61
N LEU A 430 -23.16 10.56 -26.11
CA LEU A 430 -22.88 10.16 -27.49
C LEU A 430 -23.40 8.78 -27.81
N LYS A 431 -23.19 7.81 -26.91
CA LYS A 431 -23.76 6.46 -27.08
C LYS A 431 -25.28 6.53 -27.18
N GLY A 432 -25.95 7.40 -26.43
CA GLY A 432 -27.41 7.58 -26.48
C GLY A 432 -27.92 8.05 -27.84
N MET A 433 -27.13 8.80 -28.61
CA MET A 433 -27.58 9.36 -29.89
C MET A 433 -27.87 8.30 -30.96
N SER A 434 -27.19 7.16 -30.92
CA SER A 434 -27.42 6.04 -31.84
C SER A 434 -28.56 5.11 -31.42
N HIS A 435 -29.18 5.33 -30.25
CA HIS A 435 -30.24 4.46 -29.76
C HIS A 435 -31.59 4.79 -30.40
N PHE A 436 -32.27 3.72 -30.81
CA PHE A 436 -33.66 3.76 -31.20
C PHE A 436 -34.53 3.89 -29.95
N PHE A 437 -35.69 4.52 -30.13
CA PHE A 437 -36.68 4.63 -29.07
C PHE A 437 -38.08 4.45 -29.63
N LYS A 438 -38.99 3.98 -28.78
CA LYS A 438 -40.42 3.87 -29.06
C LYS A 438 -41.21 4.27 -27.83
N LEU A 439 -42.13 5.23 -27.97
CA LEU A 439 -43.11 5.55 -26.92
C LEU A 439 -44.11 4.40 -26.81
N VAL A 440 -44.28 3.87 -25.60
CA VAL A 440 -45.13 2.70 -25.32
C VAL A 440 -46.36 3.09 -24.52
N THR A 441 -46.21 4.04 -23.59
CA THR A 441 -47.30 4.51 -22.75
C THR A 441 -47.12 5.99 -22.51
N GLN A 442 -48.22 6.74 -22.55
CA GLN A 442 -48.23 8.15 -22.21
C GLN A 442 -49.47 8.42 -21.35
N ASN A 443 -49.22 8.78 -20.10
CA ASN A 443 -50.22 9.33 -19.18
C ASN A 443 -50.12 10.87 -19.20
N CYS A 444 -50.82 11.56 -18.31
CA CYS A 444 -50.82 13.03 -18.28
C CYS A 444 -49.41 13.64 -18.17
N HIS A 445 -48.57 13.08 -17.28
CA HIS A 445 -47.20 13.57 -17.06
C HIS A 445 -46.13 12.50 -17.29
N ASP A 446 -46.48 11.21 -17.17
CA ASP A 446 -45.51 10.11 -17.31
C ASP A 446 -45.51 9.52 -18.72
N CYS A 447 -44.34 9.51 -19.34
CA CYS A 447 -44.07 8.85 -20.62
C CYS A 447 -43.15 7.65 -20.41
N VAL A 448 -43.52 6.49 -20.95
CA VAL A 448 -42.72 5.27 -20.92
C VAL A 448 -42.19 4.98 -22.31
N TYR A 449 -40.88 4.96 -22.45
CA TYR A 449 -40.16 4.66 -23.69
C TYR A 449 -39.44 3.32 -23.60
N HIS A 450 -39.46 2.55 -24.68
CA HIS A 450 -38.47 1.48 -24.88
C HIS A 450 -37.31 2.04 -25.69
N VAL A 451 -36.09 1.84 -25.21
CA VAL A 451 -34.83 2.34 -25.82
C VAL A 451 -33.86 1.18 -26.02
N TRP A 452 -33.25 1.08 -27.20
CA TRP A 452 -32.30 0.00 -27.54
C TRP A 452 -31.39 0.39 -28.71
N LEU A 453 -30.29 -0.32 -28.87
CA LEU A 453 -29.44 -0.29 -30.04
C LEU A 453 -29.81 -1.43 -31.00
N ASP A 454 -30.24 -1.07 -32.22
CA ASP A 454 -30.73 -2.05 -33.20
C ASP A 454 -29.64 -3.00 -33.67
N GLY A 455 -29.96 -4.30 -33.72
CA GLY A 455 -29.01 -5.37 -34.08
C GLY A 455 -27.91 -5.67 -33.05
N VAL A 456 -27.86 -4.96 -31.92
CA VAL A 456 -26.84 -5.15 -30.87
C VAL A 456 -27.45 -5.57 -29.54
N ASP A 457 -28.47 -4.85 -29.07
CA ASP A 457 -29.07 -5.13 -27.76
C ASP A 457 -30.05 -6.30 -27.84
N LEU A 458 -29.86 -7.29 -26.97
CA LEU A 458 -30.79 -8.42 -26.85
C LEU A 458 -32.11 -7.97 -26.22
N ILE A 459 -32.04 -7.02 -25.28
CA ILE A 459 -33.17 -6.55 -24.48
C ILE A 459 -33.34 -5.04 -24.61
N ARG A 460 -34.59 -4.60 -24.78
CA ARG A 460 -34.95 -3.18 -24.77
C ARG A 460 -35.05 -2.68 -23.33
N HIS A 461 -34.46 -1.52 -23.05
CA HIS A 461 -34.61 -0.88 -21.74
C HIS A 461 -35.85 0.00 -21.70
N SER A 462 -36.59 -0.08 -20.59
CA SER A 462 -37.69 0.84 -20.34
C SER A 462 -37.19 2.07 -19.61
N VAL A 463 -37.59 3.25 -20.09
CA VAL A 463 -37.30 4.55 -19.51
C VAL A 463 -38.63 5.24 -19.21
N THR A 464 -38.89 5.50 -17.93
CA THR A 464 -40.06 6.27 -17.49
C THR A 464 -39.61 7.70 -17.21
N PHE A 465 -40.18 8.66 -17.91
CA PHE A 465 -39.86 10.08 -17.82
C PHE A 465 -41.11 10.87 -17.42
N ASN A 466 -40.99 11.74 -16.43
CA ASN A 466 -42.03 12.67 -16.03
C ASN A 466 -41.76 14.04 -16.65
N ALA A 467 -42.70 14.51 -17.47
CA ALA A 467 -42.56 15.77 -18.21
C ALA A 467 -42.76 17.03 -17.35
N ASN A 468 -43.28 16.91 -16.13
CA ASN A 468 -43.53 18.05 -15.24
C ASN A 468 -42.26 18.44 -14.46
N ASP A 469 -41.54 17.46 -13.91
CA ASP A 469 -40.38 17.69 -13.04
C ASP A 469 -39.05 17.15 -13.61
N ASN A 470 -39.07 16.55 -14.80
CA ASN A 470 -37.94 15.88 -15.46
C ASN A 470 -37.38 14.68 -14.68
N THR A 471 -38.11 14.12 -13.72
CA THR A 471 -37.73 12.87 -13.07
C THR A 471 -37.74 11.74 -14.08
N VAL A 472 -36.79 10.83 -13.92
CA VAL A 472 -36.55 9.75 -14.87
C VAL A 472 -36.03 8.50 -14.18
N THR A 473 -36.51 7.34 -14.62
CA THR A 473 -36.00 6.04 -14.20
C THR A 473 -35.72 5.18 -15.41
N CYS A 474 -34.72 4.30 -15.32
CA CYS A 474 -34.37 3.39 -16.40
C CYS A 474 -34.07 1.99 -15.85
N THR A 475 -34.56 0.96 -16.54
CA THR A 475 -34.36 -0.44 -16.13
C THR A 475 -32.90 -0.89 -16.17
N CYS A 476 -32.00 -0.19 -16.89
CA CYS A 476 -30.56 -0.50 -16.86
C CYS A 476 -29.90 -0.16 -15.52
N LYS A 477 -30.54 0.66 -14.67
CA LYS A 477 -30.08 1.05 -13.31
C LYS A 477 -28.66 1.64 -13.20
N MET A 478 -28.05 2.08 -14.30
CA MET A 478 -26.70 2.64 -14.28
C MET A 478 -26.54 3.86 -13.34
N PHE A 479 -27.58 4.69 -13.20
CA PHE A 479 -27.52 5.81 -12.25
C PHE A 479 -27.40 5.32 -10.80
N SER A 480 -28.12 4.27 -10.42
CA SER A 480 -27.99 3.66 -9.09
C SER A 480 -26.63 2.99 -8.88
N GLU A 481 -26.09 2.33 -9.92
CA GLU A 481 -24.80 1.64 -9.86
C GLU A 481 -23.59 2.58 -9.85
N VAL A 482 -23.60 3.61 -10.72
CA VAL A 482 -22.44 4.44 -11.05
C VAL A 482 -22.63 5.90 -10.63
N GLY A 483 -23.87 6.37 -10.50
CA GLY A 483 -24.16 7.77 -10.19
C GLY A 483 -24.15 8.72 -11.37
N ILE A 484 -24.19 8.19 -12.59
CA ILE A 484 -24.18 8.96 -13.84
C ILE A 484 -25.37 8.51 -14.69
N LEU A 485 -26.07 9.46 -15.32
CA LEU A 485 -27.19 9.16 -16.20
C LEU A 485 -26.75 8.28 -17.38
N CYS A 486 -27.52 7.22 -17.66
CA CYS A 486 -27.20 6.28 -18.73
C CYS A 486 -27.53 6.85 -20.11
N ARG A 487 -26.96 6.22 -21.15
CA ARG A 487 -27.29 6.47 -22.56
C ARG A 487 -28.79 6.47 -22.85
N HIS A 488 -29.57 5.59 -22.21
CA HIS A 488 -31.02 5.49 -22.42
C HIS A 488 -31.76 6.72 -21.90
N ILE A 489 -31.41 7.17 -20.70
CA ILE A 489 -31.97 8.39 -20.10
C ILE A 489 -31.57 9.61 -20.93
N LEU A 490 -30.28 9.71 -21.29
CA LEU A 490 -29.77 10.84 -22.06
C LEU A 490 -30.41 10.93 -23.46
N ARG A 491 -30.76 9.78 -24.06
CA ARG A 491 -31.56 9.75 -25.29
C ARG A 491 -32.95 10.37 -25.08
N ILE A 492 -33.64 10.02 -24.00
CA ILE A 492 -34.97 10.58 -23.69
C ILE A 492 -34.88 12.06 -23.32
N TYR A 493 -33.87 12.48 -22.54
CA TYR A 493 -33.63 13.89 -22.24
C TYR A 493 -33.37 14.72 -23.48
N ASN A 494 -32.64 14.19 -24.47
CA ASN A 494 -32.43 14.84 -25.75
C ASN A 494 -33.75 15.03 -26.52
N ILE A 495 -34.62 14.01 -26.55
CA ILE A 495 -35.95 14.09 -27.22
C ILE A 495 -36.86 15.13 -26.56
N HIS A 496 -36.80 15.24 -25.23
CA HIS A 496 -37.57 16.23 -24.47
C HIS A 496 -36.86 17.58 -24.30
N CYS A 497 -35.72 17.80 -24.95
CA CYS A 497 -34.94 19.04 -24.88
C CYS A 497 -34.62 19.49 -23.44
N VAL A 498 -34.34 18.54 -22.54
CA VAL A 498 -33.98 18.83 -21.15
C VAL A 498 -32.65 19.57 -21.12
N LYS A 499 -32.65 20.79 -20.57
CA LYS A 499 -31.50 21.70 -20.64
C LYS A 499 -30.49 21.50 -19.52
N CYS A 500 -30.92 21.03 -18.36
CA CYS A 500 -30.08 20.85 -17.18
C CYS A 500 -30.37 19.50 -16.54
N ILE A 501 -29.32 18.90 -15.95
CA ILE A 501 -29.45 17.69 -15.14
C ILE A 501 -30.23 18.06 -13.87
N PRO A 502 -31.36 17.40 -13.56
CA PRO A 502 -32.07 17.67 -12.31
C PRO A 502 -31.20 17.34 -11.09
N ARG A 503 -31.40 18.06 -9.99
CA ARG A 503 -30.53 17.98 -8.79
C ARG A 503 -30.44 16.56 -8.22
N ASP A 504 -31.54 15.81 -8.25
CA ASP A 504 -31.59 14.44 -7.76
C ASP A 504 -30.70 13.47 -8.56
N TYR A 505 -30.31 13.85 -9.78
CA TYR A 505 -29.40 13.10 -10.64
C TYR A 505 -27.95 13.62 -10.62
N ILE A 506 -27.61 14.48 -9.66
CA ILE A 506 -26.25 14.98 -9.44
C ILE A 506 -25.74 14.41 -8.11
N MET A 507 -24.86 13.42 -8.18
CA MET A 507 -24.18 12.91 -6.99
C MET A 507 -23.08 13.88 -6.56
N SER A 508 -23.16 14.37 -5.32
CA SER A 508 -22.18 15.30 -4.73
C SER A 508 -20.72 14.84 -4.93
N ARG A 509 -20.46 13.54 -4.80
CA ARG A 509 -19.13 12.93 -4.95
C ARG A 509 -18.51 13.06 -6.34
N TRP A 510 -19.29 13.40 -7.36
CA TRP A 510 -18.82 13.55 -8.73
C TRP A 510 -18.60 15.00 -9.14
N THR A 511 -18.98 15.93 -8.28
CA THR A 511 -18.94 17.36 -8.58
C THR A 511 -17.54 17.94 -8.32
N LYS A 512 -17.24 19.06 -8.99
CA LYS A 512 -16.06 19.88 -8.65
C LYS A 512 -16.10 20.38 -7.19
N GLY A 513 -17.31 20.48 -6.63
CA GLY A 513 -17.56 20.87 -5.24
C GLY A 513 -17.38 19.74 -4.22
N ALA A 514 -17.05 18.51 -4.62
CA ALA A 514 -16.90 17.38 -3.69
C ALA A 514 -15.86 17.62 -2.58
N ILE A 515 -14.90 18.51 -2.83
CA ILE A 515 -13.84 18.88 -1.88
C ILE A 515 -14.10 20.23 -1.19
N LEU A 516 -15.05 21.04 -1.68
CA LEU A 516 -15.34 22.34 -1.09
C LEU A 516 -15.86 22.15 0.36
N PRO A 517 -15.29 22.86 1.34
CA PRO A 517 -15.73 22.74 2.71
C PRO A 517 -17.18 23.24 2.80
N ASN A 518 -18.06 22.40 3.37
CA ASN A 518 -19.31 22.89 3.94
C ASN A 518 -18.96 24.09 4.83
N MET A 519 -19.56 25.25 4.56
CA MET A 519 -19.49 26.42 5.42
C MET A 519 -20.01 26.04 6.81
N GLY A 520 -19.11 25.66 7.71
CA GLY A 520 -19.49 25.02 8.96
C GLY A 520 -18.30 24.41 9.67
N ARG A 521 -17.47 25.29 10.24
CA ARG A 521 -16.43 25.07 11.27
C ARG A 521 -15.01 24.77 10.80
N SER A 522 -14.15 25.58 11.45
CA SER A 522 -12.71 25.51 11.64
C SER A 522 -11.91 25.40 10.36
N HIS A 523 -11.15 26.45 10.09
CA HIS A 523 -9.82 26.33 9.51
C HIS A 523 -9.24 24.98 9.97
N ILE A 524 -9.22 24.01 9.07
CA ILE A 524 -8.19 23.01 9.11
C ILE A 524 -6.97 23.86 8.78
N GLU A 525 -6.34 24.39 9.82
CA GLU A 525 -4.92 24.67 9.73
C GLU A 525 -4.35 23.42 9.08
N ALA A 526 -3.79 23.59 7.88
CA ALA A 526 -2.83 22.63 7.37
C ALA A 526 -1.92 22.26 8.57
N PRO A 527 -1.50 21.00 8.73
CA PRO A 527 -0.70 20.63 9.90
C PRO A 527 0.62 21.42 9.90
N ASP A 528 0.57 22.62 10.47
CA ASP A 528 1.67 23.50 10.83
C ASP A 528 2.21 23.03 12.18
N THR A 529 2.36 21.71 12.34
CA THR A 529 2.86 21.10 13.57
C THR A 529 3.55 19.76 13.28
N LEU A 530 4.48 19.78 12.32
CA LEU A 530 5.83 19.16 12.45
C LEU A 530 6.74 19.51 11.27
N PHE A 531 6.16 19.87 10.12
CA PHE A 531 6.89 20.17 8.88
C PHE A 531 7.00 21.66 8.54
N GLY A 532 6.27 22.56 9.23
CA GLY A 532 6.25 24.00 8.95
C GLY A 532 7.61 24.71 9.11
N LYS A 533 8.50 24.22 9.99
CA LYS A 533 9.90 24.69 10.06
C LYS A 533 10.84 24.00 9.07
N ILE A 534 10.44 22.86 8.51
CA ILE A 534 11.28 22.08 7.58
C ILE A 534 11.14 22.64 6.14
N LEU A 535 10.03 23.32 5.80
CA LEU A 535 9.78 23.81 4.45
C LEU A 535 10.72 24.98 4.04
N GLU A 536 10.99 25.96 4.92
CA GLU A 536 11.96 27.04 4.63
C GLU A 536 13.39 26.51 4.49
N ASP A 537 13.83 25.66 5.42
CA ASP A 537 15.17 25.08 5.40
C ASP A 537 15.38 24.13 4.21
N SER A 538 14.37 23.34 3.84
CA SER A 538 14.46 22.41 2.71
C SER A 538 14.47 23.13 1.36
N VAL A 539 13.66 24.18 1.18
CA VAL A 539 13.69 25.01 -0.03
C VAL A 539 15.02 25.75 -0.14
N TRP A 540 15.49 26.38 0.95
CA TRP A 540 16.80 27.02 0.98
C TRP A 540 17.93 26.02 0.71
N ARG A 541 17.88 24.82 1.30
CA ARG A 541 18.85 23.73 1.07
C ARG A 541 18.85 23.30 -0.40
N VAL A 542 17.69 23.13 -1.03
CA VAL A 542 17.60 22.77 -2.46
C VAL A 542 18.16 23.89 -3.33
N GLN A 543 17.84 25.16 -3.04
CA GLN A 543 18.38 26.31 -3.77
C GLN A 543 19.89 26.41 -3.61
N MET A 544 20.42 26.29 -2.40
CA MET A 544 21.85 26.30 -2.14
C MET A 544 22.56 25.10 -2.77
N THR A 545 21.96 23.90 -2.72
CA THR A 545 22.48 22.72 -3.40
C THR A 545 22.60 22.96 -4.90
N ARG A 546 21.60 23.58 -5.53
CA ARG A 546 21.69 23.98 -6.95
C ARG A 546 22.83 24.97 -7.19
N LYS A 547 22.95 26.03 -6.38
CA LYS A 547 24.03 27.03 -6.49
C LYS A 547 25.41 26.39 -6.35
N PHE A 548 25.63 25.56 -5.34
CA PHE A 548 26.88 24.84 -5.14
C PHE A 548 27.16 23.85 -6.27
N ASN A 549 26.15 23.10 -6.74
CA ASN A 549 26.31 22.20 -7.89
C ASN A 549 26.69 22.95 -9.16
N THR A 550 26.12 24.14 -9.40
CA THR A 550 26.53 25.00 -10.53
C THR A 550 27.99 25.43 -10.39
N ILE A 551 28.41 25.89 -9.20
CA ILE A 551 29.81 26.26 -8.95
C ILE A 551 30.76 25.07 -9.19
N LEU A 552 30.43 23.91 -8.64
CA LEU A 552 31.23 22.69 -8.79
C LEU A 552 31.30 22.20 -10.25
N ALA A 553 30.18 22.25 -10.98
CA ALA A 553 30.15 21.88 -12.39
C ALA A 553 30.99 22.83 -13.25
N SER A 554 30.93 24.14 -12.97
CA SER A 554 31.71 25.16 -13.68
C SER A 554 33.20 25.16 -13.31
N SER A 555 33.57 24.68 -12.11
CA SER A 555 34.97 24.64 -11.66
C SER A 555 35.67 23.30 -11.93
N ALA A 556 34.93 22.22 -12.21
CA ALA A 556 35.47 20.85 -12.27
C ALA A 556 36.66 20.66 -13.24
N SER A 557 36.68 21.37 -14.37
CA SER A 557 37.74 21.27 -15.38
C SER A 557 38.95 22.18 -15.12
N ILE A 558 38.85 23.13 -14.18
CA ILE A 558 39.86 24.18 -13.94
C ILE A 558 40.53 23.94 -12.57
N PRO A 559 41.82 23.56 -12.52
CA PRO A 559 42.53 23.27 -11.27
C PRO A 559 42.51 24.40 -10.23
N GLU A 560 42.70 25.64 -10.68
CA GLU A 560 42.75 26.84 -9.82
C GLU A 560 41.37 27.12 -9.21
N ALA A 561 40.31 26.95 -10.01
CA ALA A 561 38.94 27.11 -9.53
C ALA A 561 38.54 26.01 -8.53
N ARG A 562 39.05 24.78 -8.69
CA ARG A 562 38.88 23.70 -7.70
C ARG A 562 39.53 24.05 -6.37
N GLN A 563 40.75 24.57 -6.38
CA GLN A 563 41.44 24.98 -5.16
C GLN A 563 40.67 26.08 -4.40
N VAL A 564 40.09 27.04 -5.12
CA VAL A 564 39.23 28.08 -4.51
C VAL A 564 37.97 27.48 -3.90
N CYS A 565 37.35 26.49 -4.56
CA CYS A 565 36.18 25.80 -4.01
C CYS A 565 36.52 25.03 -2.72
N GLU A 566 37.65 24.32 -2.68
CA GLU A 566 38.13 23.59 -1.51
C GLU A 566 38.42 24.53 -0.33
N GLN A 567 39.13 25.64 -0.58
CA GLN A 567 39.41 26.66 0.45
C GLN A 567 38.13 27.29 1.00
N GLY A 568 37.15 27.56 0.12
CA GLY A 568 35.84 28.05 0.52
C GLY A 568 35.08 27.05 1.40
N TYR A 569 35.11 25.77 1.03
CA TYR A 569 34.51 24.70 1.82
C TYR A 569 35.14 24.59 3.22
N ASP A 570 36.47 24.57 3.31
CA ASP A 570 37.18 24.46 4.59
C ASP A 570 36.87 25.63 5.52
N SER A 571 36.79 26.85 4.97
CA SER A 571 36.39 28.05 5.73
C SER A 571 34.98 27.93 6.31
N ILE A 572 34.02 27.51 5.49
CA ILE A 572 32.62 27.31 5.91
C ILE A 572 32.51 26.18 6.95
N LYS A 573 33.21 25.06 6.74
CA LYS A 573 33.21 23.91 7.64
C LYS A 573 33.76 24.27 9.02
N ASN A 574 34.90 24.96 9.06
CA ASN A 574 35.51 25.42 10.31
C ASN A 574 34.56 26.34 11.09
N PHE A 575 33.87 27.26 10.39
CA PHE A 575 32.87 28.11 11.01
C PHE A 575 31.70 27.30 11.61
N LEU A 576 31.19 26.29 10.89
CA LEU A 576 30.08 25.44 11.36
C LEU A 576 30.47 24.58 12.57
N ASP A 577 31.68 24.03 12.59
CA ASP A 577 32.17 23.22 13.69
C ASP A 577 32.33 24.03 14.99
N ILE A 578 32.70 25.31 14.88
CA ILE A 578 32.73 26.25 16.01
C ILE A 578 31.32 26.50 16.57
N GLN A 579 30.31 26.63 15.71
CA GLN A 579 28.93 26.87 16.15
C GLN A 579 28.29 25.64 16.80
N LYS A 580 28.51 24.43 16.27
CA LYS A 580 27.96 23.18 16.82
C LYS A 580 28.46 22.87 18.23
N ARG A 581 29.69 23.26 18.57
CA ARG A 581 30.26 23.07 19.92
C ARG A 581 29.60 23.94 20.98
N ARG A 582 28.85 24.98 20.61
CA ARG A 582 28.15 25.87 21.54
C ARG A 582 26.77 25.36 21.97
N THR A 583 26.23 24.34 21.31
CA THR A 583 24.80 23.95 21.43
C THR A 583 24.54 22.55 22.03
N ALA A 584 25.58 21.77 22.37
CA ALA A 584 25.45 20.34 22.73
C ALA A 584 25.50 20.04 24.25
N GLY A 585 24.74 20.78 25.07
CA GLY A 585 24.48 20.44 26.48
C GLY A 585 23.05 19.91 26.66
N ASP A 586 22.93 18.76 27.32
CA ASP A 586 21.71 18.05 27.76
C ASP A 586 20.97 17.14 26.76
N GLU A 587 20.98 15.82 27.03
CA GLU A 587 19.79 15.05 27.43
C GLU A 587 20.10 13.54 27.61
N SER A 588 19.55 12.93 28.67
CA SER A 588 19.69 11.52 29.05
C SER A 588 18.39 10.72 28.78
N ALA A 589 18.53 9.48 28.31
CA ALA A 589 17.42 8.59 27.91
C ALA A 589 16.88 7.68 29.04
N SER A 590 15.59 7.34 28.98
CA SER A 590 14.86 6.41 29.87
C SER A 590 14.39 5.15 29.10
N GLU A 591 14.45 3.99 29.75
CA GLU A 591 14.19 2.64 29.21
C GLU A 591 12.70 2.26 29.08
N SER A 592 12.37 1.42 28.08
CA SER A 592 11.05 0.81 27.85
C SER A 592 11.14 -0.71 27.65
N ARG A 593 10.12 -1.44 28.09
CA ARG A 593 9.99 -2.93 28.04
C ARG A 593 9.66 -3.47 26.64
N THR A 594 10.08 -4.71 26.37
CA THR A 594 10.19 -5.36 25.05
C THR A 594 9.01 -6.27 24.66
N ILE A 595 8.33 -6.02 23.53
CA ILE A 595 7.40 -6.94 22.84
C ILE A 595 8.17 -7.79 21.81
N LEU A 596 7.82 -9.06 21.60
CA LEU A 596 8.59 -10.00 20.77
C LEU A 596 8.17 -10.01 19.28
N ASP A 597 9.13 -10.24 18.39
CA ASP A 597 8.93 -10.34 16.94
C ASP A 597 8.24 -11.67 16.52
N PRO A 598 7.54 -11.70 15.36
CA PRO A 598 6.98 -12.93 14.81
C PRO A 598 8.05 -13.94 14.35
N PRO A 599 7.77 -15.25 14.45
CA PRO A 599 8.72 -16.30 14.08
C PRO A 599 9.04 -16.33 12.56
N ARG A 600 10.31 -16.59 12.22
CA ARG A 600 10.79 -16.73 10.83
C ARG A 600 10.29 -18.01 10.17
N SER A 601 10.17 -18.01 8.84
CA SER A 601 9.59 -19.12 8.05
C SER A 601 10.36 -20.45 8.13
N VAL A 602 9.62 -21.56 8.06
CA VAL A 602 10.11 -22.95 8.06
C VAL A 602 9.98 -23.55 6.63
N PRO A 603 10.91 -24.41 6.16
CA PRO A 603 10.86 -24.97 4.81
C PRO A 603 9.60 -25.79 4.51
N LYS A 604 9.12 -25.70 3.25
CA LYS A 604 7.98 -26.46 2.70
C LYS A 604 8.19 -27.97 2.82
N GLY A 605 7.30 -28.67 3.52
CA GLY A 605 7.25 -30.15 3.50
C GLY A 605 6.73 -30.87 4.75
N GLN A 606 6.57 -30.21 5.90
CA GLN A 606 6.02 -30.86 7.10
C GLN A 606 4.51 -30.68 7.21
N ARG A 607 3.77 -31.80 7.34
CA ARG A 607 2.34 -31.79 7.70
C ARG A 607 2.18 -31.22 9.11
N ASN A 608 1.20 -30.34 9.29
CA ASN A 608 0.80 -29.80 10.59
C ASN A 608 0.46 -30.95 11.56
N THR A 609 1.22 -31.07 12.64
CA THR A 609 0.68 -31.68 13.86
C THR A 609 -0.28 -30.67 14.48
N ARG A 610 -1.58 -31.01 14.51
CA ARG A 610 -2.64 -30.22 15.13
C ARG A 610 -2.25 -29.91 16.59
N LYS A 611 -1.81 -28.68 16.85
CA LYS A 611 -1.65 -28.18 18.22
C LYS A 611 -2.95 -27.48 18.64
N LYS A 612 -3.49 -27.94 19.76
CA LYS A 612 -4.78 -27.52 20.33
C LYS A 612 -4.73 -26.05 20.75
N SER A 613 -5.74 -25.27 20.39
CA SER A 613 -5.79 -23.82 20.67
C SER A 613 -5.94 -23.55 22.18
N ILE A 614 -5.60 -22.33 22.60
CA ILE A 614 -5.78 -21.85 23.98
C ILE A 614 -7.25 -21.94 24.38
N VAL A 615 -8.18 -21.66 23.46
CA VAL A 615 -9.62 -21.84 23.66
C VAL A 615 -9.99 -23.32 23.84
N GLU A 616 -9.35 -24.24 23.12
CA GLU A 616 -9.57 -25.70 23.27
C GLU A 616 -8.99 -26.23 24.59
N LYS A 617 -7.91 -25.61 25.10
CA LYS A 617 -7.34 -25.88 26.44
C LYS A 617 -8.20 -25.28 27.55
N GLN A 618 -8.67 -24.05 27.39
CA GLN A 618 -9.57 -23.38 28.33
C GLN A 618 -10.95 -24.06 28.38
N CYS A 619 -11.53 -24.46 27.24
CA CYS A 619 -12.74 -25.28 27.20
C CYS A 619 -12.57 -26.63 27.90
N LYS A 620 -11.38 -27.23 27.87
CA LYS A 620 -11.09 -28.47 28.62
C LYS A 620 -10.93 -28.23 30.12
N ILE A 621 -10.33 -27.10 30.52
CA ILE A 621 -10.24 -26.69 31.92
C ILE A 621 -11.63 -26.35 32.48
N VAL A 622 -12.49 -25.71 31.68
CA VAL A 622 -13.89 -25.43 32.05
C VAL A 622 -14.71 -26.73 32.11
N LYS A 623 -14.51 -27.67 31.17
CA LYS A 623 -15.16 -29.00 31.22
C LYS A 623 -14.66 -29.87 32.39
N SER A 624 -13.39 -29.79 32.78
CA SER A 624 -12.87 -30.51 33.95
C SER A 624 -13.36 -29.89 35.26
N ARG A 625 -13.44 -28.56 35.35
CA ARG A 625 -14.05 -27.83 36.49
C ARG A 625 -15.54 -28.14 36.63
N ARG A 626 -16.28 -28.26 35.52
CA ARG A 626 -17.71 -28.64 35.55
C ARG A 626 -17.91 -30.09 36.02
N ARG A 627 -17.01 -31.01 35.67
CA ARG A 627 -17.02 -32.40 36.17
C ARG A 627 -16.66 -32.49 37.65
N LEU A 628 -15.70 -31.68 38.12
CA LEU A 628 -15.36 -31.59 39.54
C LEU A 628 -16.52 -30.99 40.36
N LEU A 629 -17.22 -29.98 39.85
CA LEU A 629 -18.42 -29.42 40.51
C LEU A 629 -19.55 -30.44 40.61
N ILE A 630 -19.79 -31.24 39.56
CA ILE A 630 -20.81 -32.30 39.57
C ILE A 630 -20.43 -33.41 40.57
N ALA A 631 -19.15 -33.79 40.64
CA ALA A 631 -18.65 -34.76 41.62
C ALA A 631 -18.75 -34.22 43.06
N TRP A 632 -18.50 -32.93 43.27
CA TRP A 632 -18.65 -32.27 44.58
C TRP A 632 -20.11 -32.19 45.01
N CYS A 633 -21.04 -31.84 44.10
CA CYS A 633 -22.47 -31.88 44.38
C CYS A 633 -22.96 -33.30 44.70
N HIS A 634 -22.47 -34.34 44.01
CA HIS A 634 -22.78 -35.73 44.34
C HIS A 634 -22.23 -36.14 45.72
N MET A 635 -21.04 -35.69 46.09
CA MET A 635 -20.46 -35.96 47.41
C MET A 635 -21.22 -35.26 48.54
N VAL A 636 -21.68 -34.02 48.31
CA VAL A 636 -22.50 -33.27 49.28
C VAL A 636 -23.89 -33.90 49.42
N ILE A 637 -24.49 -34.39 48.33
CA ILE A 637 -25.78 -35.12 48.39
C ILE A 637 -25.62 -36.45 49.16
N LEU A 638 -24.53 -37.19 48.94
CA LEU A 638 -24.24 -38.42 49.68
C LEU A 638 -23.91 -38.18 51.16
N LEU A 639 -23.29 -37.04 51.50
CA LEU A 639 -23.05 -36.64 52.90
C LEU A 639 -24.33 -36.22 53.61
N ILE A 640 -25.25 -35.56 52.92
CA ILE A 640 -26.57 -35.20 53.47
C ILE A 640 -27.43 -36.45 53.69
N GLN A 641 -27.35 -37.46 52.81
CA GLN A 641 -28.03 -38.75 52.98
C GLN A 641 -27.46 -39.67 54.08
N CYS A 642 -26.27 -39.35 54.62
CA CYS A 642 -25.68 -40.05 55.76
C CYS A 642 -25.91 -39.32 57.10
N MET A 643 -26.57 -38.16 57.08
CA MET A 643 -26.89 -37.34 58.26
C MET A 643 -28.39 -37.31 58.58
N GLU A 644 -29.21 -38.05 57.83
CA GLU A 644 -30.53 -38.58 58.21
C GLU A 644 -30.40 -40.06 58.54
#